data_AF-A0A9Y3VTN6-F1
#
_entry.id   AF-A0A9Y3VTN6-F1
#
_cell.length_a   1.000
_cell.length_b   1.000
_cell.length_c   1.000
_cell.angle_alpha   90.00
_cell.angle_beta   90.00
_cell.angle_gamma   90.00
#
_symmetry.space_group_name_H-M   'P 1'
#
loop_
_entity.id
_entity.type
_entity.pdbx_description
1 polymer ?
#
loop_
_entity_poly.entity_id
_entity_poly.type
_entity_poly.pdbx_seq_one_letter_code
_entity_poly.pdbx_strand_id
1 'polypeptide(L)'
;MYSHASESLIKQAREIQESELQKFYSRLMKMLQGKELGHDTVDSLQRLHLILSATKYTRTLPLELQKRFVALLSSPAEQHQVLSAAVLRETLPLTGQELNYNQDNLGQLNSHAAGLLLSQAVSKGDLSSLCTQLLRNLESRPSEGPTHSLMHTLPVLNNILTHSPECLSEDQMTLVSKKLVDWLRYASVMQGVGTSSGGFFTGPRSRQPVPIAELDGSVSGDFFTVLCVGQGFTEDQWMNVYSFSMLRHWLLTYHSSCSTVDADDRSEVDGSVVSMVSATSSSSRLLPPKERLREKAFQYCQRLIEQSDRKAHKKTDTELQKACLVEAVCILDCVCVEDASLVYRTFPCIKALFGRLSSELSNARVLLPIAQFYLNHGEMAAVDCENVWKVVFGRFPTELFNDPFLAHELLRFLRLNVESIELRVPQYTRYFPNLLKFLAWDSPAMVDDFVDLLPSMVTTGTAVELLHTLLDLPCLSATLVLQHRSTCLPISEPVGRSFVSLDAFRNPSFRGLFLFVLRTEAGSGDTIDRLSTLHELLVEAADWPRVTQCARTVPVLLHVFFNTIVTIADEKLLAHLILVMLERSSLLLNIPAYIKEIHRVFSCHLLRLCKLHPSLVVNQSHELLEFAGSTANVYSKEELYTHVVWVLGEYLSVSCDSRCSVSLITSCFEALEAVLFEITSSAPPTGTVCPAPKVINTLMSALAKLASRSHDLIPRVSLFLSKLRTVTRSGSVAWCSDEEDLIAIVTRGEELWSLLKAPGVAQSVLTPPPHVIAPQWHRDTNVALPLQLRALTSLTHSQ
;
A
#
# COMPACT_ATOMS: atom_id res chain seq x y z
N MET A 1 10.11 14.44 20.64
CA MET A 1 11.21 14.55 21.61
C MET A 1 10.63 14.65 23.01
N TYR A 2 11.19 13.97 24.01
CA TYR A 2 10.71 13.99 25.39
C TYR A 2 11.09 15.32 26.08
N SER A 3 10.40 15.68 27.16
CA SER A 3 10.75 16.86 27.97
C SER A 3 11.99 16.60 28.83
N HIS A 4 12.76 17.66 29.15
CA HIS A 4 14.00 17.57 29.96
C HIS A 4 13.78 16.94 31.35
N ALA A 5 12.58 17.08 31.92
CA ALA A 5 12.19 16.42 33.17
C ALA A 5 12.02 14.89 32.99
N SER A 6 11.45 14.46 31.86
CA SER A 6 11.27 13.05 31.54
C SER A 6 12.61 12.34 31.30
N GLU A 7 13.54 13.02 30.62
CA GLU A 7 14.90 12.49 30.41
C GLU A 7 15.67 12.31 31.72
N SER A 8 15.51 13.25 32.66
CA SER A 8 16.12 13.16 34.00
C SER A 8 15.63 11.94 34.79
N LEU A 9 14.30 11.68 34.78
CA LEU A 9 13.72 10.52 35.46
C LEU A 9 14.19 9.19 34.86
N ILE A 10 14.26 9.10 33.52
CA ILE A 10 14.77 7.91 32.82
C ILE A 10 16.25 7.68 33.15
N LYS A 11 17.05 8.75 33.23
CA LYS A 11 18.46 8.67 33.60
C LYS A 11 18.64 8.16 35.04
N GLN A 12 17.86 8.68 36.00
CA GLN A 12 17.87 8.20 37.39
C GLN A 12 17.45 6.73 37.50
N ALA A 13 16.44 6.30 36.73
CA ALA A 13 16.00 4.91 36.70
C ALA A 13 17.07 3.96 36.16
N ARG A 14 17.87 4.40 35.17
CA ARG A 14 18.98 3.63 34.59
C ARG A 14 20.19 3.54 35.51
N GLU A 15 20.48 4.60 36.26
CA GLU A 15 21.68 4.75 37.10
C GLU A 15 21.49 4.25 38.54
N ILE A 16 20.31 3.73 38.90
CA ILE A 16 20.05 3.21 40.25
C ILE A 16 21.01 2.06 40.61
N GLN A 17 21.62 2.15 41.80
CA GLN A 17 22.53 1.13 42.30
C GLN A 17 21.79 -0.08 42.88
N GLU A 18 22.39 -1.27 42.78
CA GLU A 18 21.78 -2.52 43.29
C GLU A 18 21.45 -2.45 44.79
N SER A 19 22.32 -1.82 45.60
CA SER A 19 22.09 -1.67 47.05
C SER A 19 20.88 -0.78 47.39
N GLU A 20 20.60 0.22 46.54
CA GLU A 20 19.43 1.10 46.66
C GLU A 20 18.16 0.41 46.20
N LEU A 21 18.27 -0.40 45.14
CA LEU A 21 17.18 -1.22 44.61
C LEU A 21 16.72 -2.29 45.63
N GLN A 22 17.65 -2.97 46.31
CA GLN A 22 17.32 -3.93 47.36
C GLN A 22 16.62 -3.26 48.57
N LYS A 23 17.06 -2.07 48.97
CA LYS A 23 16.36 -1.26 49.98
C LYS A 23 14.96 -0.87 49.52
N PHE A 24 14.80 -0.52 48.26
CA PHE A 24 13.51 -0.21 47.66
C PHE A 24 12.56 -1.44 47.65
N TYR A 25 13.05 -2.62 47.27
CA TYR A 25 12.29 -3.88 47.34
C TYR A 25 11.81 -4.22 48.76
N SER A 26 12.69 -4.10 49.76
CA SER A 26 12.32 -4.36 51.15
C SER A 26 11.27 -3.37 51.68
N ARG A 27 11.31 -2.11 51.24
CA ARG A 27 10.30 -1.09 51.56
C ARG A 27 8.96 -1.43 50.90
N LEU A 28 8.96 -1.75 49.62
CA LEU A 28 7.76 -2.13 48.89
C LEU A 28 7.10 -3.39 49.47
N MET A 29 7.89 -4.38 49.87
CA MET A 29 7.37 -5.58 50.56
C MET A 29 6.63 -5.25 51.84
N LYS A 30 7.13 -4.33 52.66
CA LYS A 30 6.45 -3.90 53.89
C LYS A 30 5.13 -3.19 53.58
N MET A 31 5.08 -2.41 52.51
CA MET A 31 3.86 -1.73 52.06
C MET A 31 2.80 -2.72 51.57
N LEU A 32 3.21 -3.73 50.79
CA LEU A 32 2.34 -4.80 50.31
C LEU A 32 1.83 -5.76 51.40
N GLN A 33 2.42 -5.72 52.61
CA GLN A 33 1.97 -6.46 53.78
C GLN A 33 0.93 -5.69 54.62
N GLY A 34 0.70 -4.41 54.34
CA GLY A 34 -0.31 -3.59 55.01
C GLY A 34 -1.75 -4.04 54.68
N LYS A 35 -2.70 -3.79 55.59
CA LYS A 35 -4.13 -4.12 55.39
C LYS A 35 -4.83 -3.21 54.37
N GLU A 36 -4.31 -2.00 54.14
CA GLU A 36 -4.86 -1.03 53.19
C GLU A 36 -3.76 -0.57 52.21
N LEU A 37 -4.00 -0.79 50.92
CA LEU A 37 -3.09 -0.38 49.85
C LEU A 37 -3.45 1.04 49.41
N GLY A 38 -2.72 2.03 49.93
CA GLY A 38 -2.91 3.45 49.62
C GLY A 38 -2.12 3.95 48.40
N HIS A 39 -2.24 5.26 48.11
CA HIS A 39 -1.58 5.96 47.00
C HIS A 39 -0.06 5.74 46.93
N ASP A 40 0.61 5.69 48.09
CA ASP A 40 2.06 5.45 48.16
C ASP A 40 2.46 4.10 47.53
N THR A 41 1.58 3.10 47.57
CA THR A 41 1.81 1.79 46.95
C THR A 41 1.76 1.90 45.42
N VAL A 42 0.81 2.68 44.90
CA VAL A 42 0.67 2.96 43.46
C VAL A 42 1.91 3.70 42.93
N ASP A 43 2.36 4.75 43.63
CA ASP A 43 3.56 5.49 43.26
C ASP A 43 4.82 4.59 43.26
N SER A 44 4.92 3.71 44.24
CA SER A 44 6.03 2.77 44.35
C SER A 44 6.00 1.71 43.24
N LEU A 45 4.82 1.23 42.85
CA LEU A 45 4.65 0.31 41.72
C LEU A 45 4.97 0.98 40.37
N GLN A 46 4.53 2.22 40.15
CA GLN A 46 4.87 2.99 38.95
C GLN A 46 6.38 3.23 38.84
N ARG A 47 7.02 3.61 39.95
CA ARG A 47 8.47 3.80 40.01
C ARG A 47 9.21 2.49 39.76
N LEU A 48 8.72 1.37 40.30
CA LEU A 48 9.28 0.05 40.02
C LEU A 48 9.18 -0.31 38.53
N HIS A 49 8.01 -0.12 37.92
CA HIS A 49 7.81 -0.39 36.50
C HIS A 49 8.76 0.45 35.63
N LEU A 50 8.94 1.75 35.93
CA LEU A 50 9.90 2.61 35.24
C LEU A 50 11.36 2.13 35.40
N ILE A 51 11.75 1.70 36.60
CA ILE A 51 13.10 1.18 36.86
C ILE A 51 13.37 -0.07 36.01
N LEU A 52 12.39 -0.95 35.88
CA LEU A 52 12.51 -2.19 35.11
C LEU A 52 12.55 -1.89 33.60
N SER A 53 11.61 -1.09 33.09
CA SER A 53 11.48 -0.80 31.65
C SER A 53 12.56 0.14 31.09
N ALA A 54 13.15 1.01 31.92
CA ALA A 54 14.19 1.94 31.46
C ALA A 54 15.54 1.27 31.19
N THR A 55 15.73 0.03 31.64
CA THR A 55 17.01 -0.70 31.58
C THR A 55 17.04 -1.71 30.43
N LYS A 56 18.19 -1.81 29.73
CA LYS A 56 18.36 -2.75 28.60
C LYS A 56 18.59 -4.22 29.03
N TYR A 57 18.75 -4.48 30.33
CA TYR A 57 19.05 -5.80 30.88
C TYR A 57 17.89 -6.27 31.76
N THR A 58 17.49 -7.53 31.59
CA THR A 58 16.43 -8.15 32.38
C THR A 58 16.86 -8.24 33.85
N ARG A 59 16.11 -7.60 34.75
CA ARG A 59 16.36 -7.64 36.20
C ARG A 59 15.41 -8.65 36.84
N THR A 60 15.94 -9.54 37.69
CA THR A 60 15.14 -10.54 38.41
C THR A 60 14.53 -9.95 39.68
N LEU A 61 13.22 -10.11 39.87
CA LEU A 61 12.55 -9.75 41.11
C LEU A 61 12.77 -10.82 42.19
N PRO A 62 12.83 -10.43 43.48
CA PRO A 62 12.75 -11.38 44.59
C PRO A 62 11.45 -12.21 44.54
N LEU A 63 11.55 -13.51 44.80
CA LEU A 63 10.44 -14.47 44.69
C LEU A 63 9.24 -14.10 45.58
N GLU A 64 9.50 -13.55 46.77
CA GLU A 64 8.46 -13.12 47.71
C GLU A 64 7.68 -11.90 47.19
N LEU A 65 8.34 -10.99 46.48
CA LEU A 65 7.70 -9.85 45.81
C LEU A 65 6.81 -10.33 44.67
N GLN A 66 7.34 -11.26 43.87
CA GLN A 66 6.61 -11.84 42.75
C GLN A 66 5.31 -12.52 43.19
N LYS A 67 5.35 -13.35 44.25
CA LYS A 67 4.16 -13.98 44.84
C LYS A 67 3.12 -12.95 45.30
N ARG A 68 3.57 -11.83 45.86
CA ARG A 68 2.67 -10.75 46.28
C ARG A 68 2.06 -10.01 45.09
N PHE A 69 2.81 -9.74 44.03
CA PHE A 69 2.26 -9.15 42.81
C PHE A 69 1.24 -10.06 42.13
N VAL A 70 1.46 -11.38 42.12
CA VAL A 70 0.45 -12.34 41.62
C VAL A 70 -0.83 -12.27 42.46
N ALA A 71 -0.74 -12.19 43.79
CA ALA A 71 -1.92 -12.04 44.64
C ALA A 71 -2.66 -10.70 44.42
N LEU A 72 -1.95 -9.63 44.02
CA LEU A 72 -2.55 -8.33 43.68
C LEU A 72 -3.35 -8.36 42.37
N LEU A 73 -3.14 -9.35 41.51
CA LEU A 73 -3.95 -9.53 40.30
C LEU A 73 -5.42 -9.80 40.64
N SER A 74 -5.73 -10.34 41.82
CA SER A 74 -7.10 -10.56 42.32
C SER A 74 -7.58 -9.45 43.27
N SER A 75 -6.88 -8.32 43.34
CA SER A 75 -7.28 -7.16 44.17
C SER A 75 -8.57 -6.51 43.63
N PRO A 76 -9.48 -5.98 44.47
CA PRO A 76 -10.67 -5.27 44.00
C PRO A 76 -10.36 -3.93 43.29
N ALA A 77 -9.14 -3.41 43.40
CA ALA A 77 -8.73 -2.13 42.81
C ALA A 77 -7.95 -2.33 41.50
N GLU A 78 -8.51 -1.84 40.39
CA GLU A 78 -7.97 -2.00 39.03
C GLU A 78 -6.54 -1.46 38.87
N GLN A 79 -6.21 -0.32 39.50
CA GLN A 79 -4.86 0.27 39.43
C GLN A 79 -3.78 -0.68 39.96
N HIS A 80 -4.07 -1.45 41.01
CA HIS A 80 -3.13 -2.44 41.55
C HIS A 80 -2.97 -3.63 40.60
N GLN A 81 -4.05 -4.07 39.95
CA GLN A 81 -4.02 -5.15 38.95
C GLN A 81 -3.18 -4.75 37.73
N VAL A 82 -3.38 -3.54 37.19
CA VAL A 82 -2.66 -3.03 36.01
C VAL A 82 -1.15 -2.94 36.27
N LEU A 83 -0.77 -2.29 37.37
CA LEU A 83 0.64 -2.04 37.67
C LEU A 83 1.39 -3.31 38.06
N SER A 84 0.74 -4.22 38.82
CA SER A 84 1.34 -5.52 39.14
C SER A 84 1.53 -6.37 37.89
N ALA A 85 0.55 -6.41 36.98
CA ALA A 85 0.70 -7.10 35.70
C ALA A 85 1.83 -6.49 34.84
N ALA A 86 1.94 -5.16 34.78
CA ALA A 86 2.99 -4.48 34.02
C ALA A 86 4.40 -4.75 34.58
N VAL A 87 4.57 -4.76 35.91
CA VAL A 87 5.83 -5.12 36.57
C VAL A 87 6.22 -6.58 36.30
N LEU A 88 5.24 -7.50 36.36
CA LEU A 88 5.49 -8.92 36.12
C LEU A 88 5.88 -9.21 34.66
N ARG A 89 5.36 -8.47 33.68
CA ARG A 89 5.74 -8.64 32.25
C ARG A 89 7.20 -8.33 31.98
N GLU A 90 7.77 -7.33 32.65
CA GLU A 90 9.16 -6.88 32.43
C GLU A 90 10.24 -7.79 33.05
N THR A 91 9.84 -8.82 33.82
CA THR A 91 10.75 -9.53 34.74
C THR A 91 10.87 -11.04 34.50
N LEU A 92 10.35 -11.56 33.38
CA LEU A 92 10.11 -13.00 33.13
C LEU A 92 10.71 -13.50 31.80
N PRO A 93 11.15 -14.79 31.69
CA PRO A 93 10.29 -15.98 31.83
C PRO A 93 10.54 -16.83 33.09
N LEU A 94 9.48 -17.45 33.63
CA LEU A 94 9.56 -18.46 34.71
C LEU A 94 10.06 -19.79 34.14
N THR A 95 10.97 -20.47 34.84
CA THR A 95 11.35 -21.85 34.54
C THR A 95 10.13 -22.78 34.71
N GLY A 96 9.95 -23.72 33.77
CA GLY A 96 8.72 -24.50 33.54
C GLY A 96 8.15 -25.38 34.66
N GLN A 97 8.69 -25.32 35.89
CA GLN A 97 8.10 -25.97 37.07
C GLN A 97 7.13 -25.05 37.85
N GLU A 98 7.13 -23.74 37.59
CA GLU A 98 6.37 -22.76 38.40
C GLU A 98 5.03 -22.32 37.76
N LEU A 99 4.77 -22.67 36.49
CA LEU A 99 3.48 -22.45 35.82
C LEU A 99 2.34 -23.31 36.43
N ASN A 100 2.66 -24.49 36.95
CA ASN A 100 1.67 -25.39 37.57
C ASN A 100 1.08 -24.86 38.89
N TYR A 101 1.80 -23.98 39.61
CA TYR A 101 1.28 -23.37 40.84
C TYR A 101 0.26 -22.25 40.59
N ASN A 102 0.15 -21.77 39.34
CA ASN A 102 -0.70 -20.64 38.95
C ASN A 102 -2.07 -21.05 38.40
N GLN A 103 -2.28 -22.33 38.05
CA GLN A 103 -3.52 -22.79 37.43
C GLN A 103 -4.70 -22.91 38.42
N ASP A 104 -4.45 -23.33 39.68
CA ASP A 104 -5.52 -23.56 40.66
C ASP A 104 -5.96 -22.29 41.43
N ASN A 105 -5.12 -21.26 41.51
CA ASN A 105 -5.42 -20.02 42.25
C ASN A 105 -5.97 -18.87 41.37
N LEU A 106 -5.95 -19.00 40.04
CA LEU A 106 -6.53 -18.02 39.12
C LEU A 106 -8.04 -18.25 38.87
N GLY A 107 -8.79 -18.60 39.93
CA GLY A 107 -10.25 -18.76 39.86
C GLY A 107 -10.99 -17.47 39.43
N GLN A 108 -10.30 -16.33 39.38
CA GLN A 108 -10.80 -15.03 38.91
C GLN A 108 -9.85 -14.47 37.84
N LEU A 109 -9.87 -15.03 36.63
CA LEU A 109 -9.14 -14.51 35.47
C LEU A 109 -9.73 -13.15 35.04
N ASN A 110 -9.06 -12.06 35.36
CA ASN A 110 -9.32 -10.74 34.77
C ASN A 110 -8.49 -10.51 33.51
N SER A 111 -8.80 -9.44 32.76
CA SER A 111 -8.12 -9.07 31.51
C SER A 111 -6.60 -8.92 31.67
N HIS A 112 -6.14 -8.40 32.82
CA HIS A 112 -4.71 -8.17 33.09
C HIS A 112 -3.93 -9.46 33.38
N ALA A 113 -4.52 -10.37 34.15
CA ALA A 113 -3.95 -11.68 34.44
C ALA A 113 -3.89 -12.54 33.18
N ALA A 114 -4.93 -12.50 32.34
CA ALA A 114 -4.92 -13.20 31.08
C ALA A 114 -3.86 -12.65 30.11
N GLY A 115 -3.74 -11.33 29.98
CA GLY A 115 -2.68 -10.71 29.16
C GLY A 115 -1.27 -11.05 29.64
N LEU A 116 -1.08 -11.22 30.95
CA LEU A 116 0.18 -11.70 31.54
C LEU A 116 0.44 -13.17 31.16
N LEU A 117 -0.55 -14.06 31.32
CA LEU A 117 -0.40 -15.49 30.97
C LEU A 117 -0.10 -15.70 29.48
N LEU A 118 -0.74 -14.92 28.60
CA LEU A 118 -0.45 -14.97 27.17
C LEU A 118 0.99 -14.57 26.85
N SER A 119 1.51 -13.53 27.52
CA SER A 119 2.91 -13.11 27.35
C SER A 119 3.93 -14.12 27.88
N GLN A 120 3.49 -15.08 28.71
CA GLN A 120 4.33 -16.08 29.37
C GLN A 120 4.28 -17.46 28.71
N ALA A 121 3.44 -17.68 27.71
CA ALA A 121 3.34 -18.97 27.05
C ALA A 121 4.63 -19.28 26.27
N VAL A 122 5.39 -20.28 26.73
CA VAL A 122 6.68 -20.68 26.11
C VAL A 122 6.47 -21.77 25.06
N SER A 123 5.41 -22.58 25.18
CA SER A 123 5.11 -23.68 24.26
C SER A 123 3.63 -23.72 23.82
N LYS A 124 3.37 -24.39 22.67
CA LYS A 124 1.99 -24.68 22.20
C LYS A 124 1.18 -25.50 23.23
N GLY A 125 1.85 -26.34 24.04
CA GLY A 125 1.22 -27.14 25.09
C GLY A 125 0.66 -26.29 26.23
N ASP A 126 1.39 -25.25 26.63
CA ASP A 126 0.94 -24.32 27.68
C ASP A 126 -0.32 -23.56 27.24
N LEU A 127 -0.37 -23.12 25.98
CA LEU A 127 -1.56 -22.47 25.39
C LEU A 127 -2.76 -23.42 25.34
N SER A 128 -2.57 -24.68 24.95
CA SER A 128 -3.66 -25.67 24.92
C SER A 128 -4.21 -25.96 26.32
N SER A 129 -3.33 -25.99 27.34
CA SER A 129 -3.75 -26.14 28.74
C SER A 129 -4.58 -24.95 29.24
N LEU A 130 -4.16 -23.73 28.90
CA LEU A 130 -4.88 -22.48 29.20
C LEU A 130 -6.24 -22.44 28.49
N CYS A 131 -6.30 -22.80 27.21
CA CYS A 131 -7.56 -22.93 26.47
C CYS A 131 -8.51 -23.91 27.15
N THR A 132 -8.01 -25.08 27.56
CA THR A 132 -8.81 -26.09 28.25
C THR A 132 -9.39 -25.56 29.57
N GLN A 133 -8.60 -24.79 30.33
CA GLN A 133 -9.07 -24.15 31.56
C GLN A 133 -10.13 -23.07 31.30
N LEU A 134 -9.90 -22.20 30.31
CA LEU A 134 -10.86 -21.17 29.90
C LEU A 134 -12.20 -21.79 29.46
N LEU A 135 -12.15 -22.90 28.72
CA LEU A 135 -13.35 -23.60 28.25
C LEU A 135 -14.08 -24.34 29.38
N ARG A 136 -13.38 -24.93 30.35
CA ARG A 136 -14.01 -25.50 31.57
C ARG A 136 -14.82 -24.45 32.33
N ASN A 137 -14.33 -23.21 32.41
CA ASN A 137 -15.07 -22.11 33.04
C ASN A 137 -16.35 -21.72 32.26
N LEU A 138 -16.43 -21.98 30.95
CA LEU A 138 -17.66 -21.76 30.16
C LEU A 138 -18.70 -22.88 30.34
N GLU A 139 -18.29 -24.04 30.86
CA GLU A 139 -19.15 -25.19 31.10
C GLU A 139 -19.77 -25.21 32.51
N SER A 140 -19.13 -24.55 33.49
CA SER A 140 -19.62 -24.53 34.87
C SER A 140 -20.99 -23.85 34.99
N ARG A 141 -21.90 -24.45 35.75
CA ARG A 141 -23.24 -23.88 35.99
C ARG A 141 -23.13 -22.69 36.95
N PRO A 142 -23.89 -21.59 36.76
CA PRO A 142 -23.82 -20.38 37.58
C PRO A 142 -24.31 -20.54 39.04
N SER A 143 -24.54 -21.76 39.54
CA SER A 143 -25.20 -22.00 40.84
C SER A 143 -24.26 -22.28 42.02
N GLU A 144 -22.94 -22.29 41.86
CA GLU A 144 -22.02 -22.58 42.97
C GLU A 144 -20.84 -21.58 42.97
N GLY A 145 -20.88 -20.60 43.89
CA GLY A 145 -19.74 -19.73 44.22
C GLY A 145 -19.88 -18.25 43.81
N PRO A 146 -18.98 -17.37 44.30
CA PRO A 146 -18.99 -15.95 43.95
C PRO A 146 -18.85 -15.80 42.43
N THR A 147 -19.77 -15.05 41.82
CA THR A 147 -19.93 -14.82 40.38
C THR A 147 -18.59 -14.71 39.63
N HIS A 148 -18.17 -15.79 38.98
CA HIS A 148 -17.03 -15.80 38.07
C HIS A 148 -17.41 -14.99 36.82
N SER A 149 -16.79 -13.83 36.61
CA SER A 149 -17.07 -13.02 35.42
C SER A 149 -16.51 -13.72 34.17
N LEU A 150 -17.39 -14.25 33.32
CA LEU A 150 -17.02 -14.87 32.04
C LEU A 150 -16.63 -13.84 30.97
N MET A 151 -16.77 -12.54 31.27
CA MET A 151 -16.63 -11.43 30.33
C MET A 151 -15.27 -11.40 29.61
N HIS A 152 -14.20 -11.91 30.22
CA HIS A 152 -12.86 -11.86 29.63
C HIS A 152 -12.47 -13.14 28.89
N THR A 153 -13.26 -14.21 28.99
CA THR A 153 -12.90 -15.52 28.44
C THR A 153 -12.81 -15.52 26.91
N LEU A 154 -13.83 -14.98 26.22
CA LEU A 154 -13.84 -14.94 24.75
C LEU A 154 -12.78 -14.01 24.14
N PRO A 155 -12.57 -12.76 24.63
CA PRO A 155 -11.49 -11.91 24.12
C PRO A 155 -10.10 -12.56 24.27
N VAL A 156 -9.85 -13.25 25.38
CA VAL A 156 -8.59 -13.96 25.61
C VAL A 156 -8.44 -15.13 24.66
N LEU A 157 -9.50 -15.91 24.48
CA LEU A 157 -9.53 -17.00 23.50
C LEU A 157 -9.26 -16.49 22.07
N ASN A 158 -9.85 -15.35 21.68
CA ASN A 158 -9.61 -14.72 20.38
C ASN A 158 -8.14 -14.39 20.16
N ASN A 159 -7.50 -13.80 21.17
CA ASN A 159 -6.08 -13.46 21.12
C ASN A 159 -5.21 -14.70 20.97
N ILE A 160 -5.54 -15.80 21.67
CA ILE A 160 -4.83 -17.08 21.52
C ILE A 160 -4.94 -17.57 20.07
N LEU A 161 -6.16 -17.57 19.50
CA LEU A 161 -6.41 -18.06 18.14
C LEU A 161 -5.69 -17.22 17.08
N THR A 162 -5.59 -15.91 17.29
CA THR A 162 -4.87 -15.02 16.39
C THR A 162 -3.38 -15.39 16.29
N HIS A 163 -2.78 -15.88 17.37
CA HIS A 163 -1.36 -16.26 17.41
C HIS A 163 -1.11 -17.76 17.21
N SER A 164 -2.07 -18.62 17.53
CA SER A 164 -1.92 -20.08 17.50
C SER A 164 -3.28 -20.77 17.28
N PRO A 165 -3.77 -20.80 16.03
CA PRO A 165 -5.10 -21.34 15.70
C PRO A 165 -5.23 -22.86 15.94
N GLU A 166 -4.11 -23.58 15.94
CA GLU A 166 -4.04 -25.05 16.16
C GLU A 166 -4.21 -25.48 17.63
N CYS A 167 -4.34 -24.54 18.57
CA CYS A 167 -4.33 -24.85 20.01
C CYS A 167 -5.62 -25.52 20.53
N LEU A 168 -6.72 -25.47 19.78
CA LEU A 168 -8.01 -26.06 20.17
C LEU A 168 -8.23 -27.42 19.51
N SER A 169 -8.79 -28.37 20.25
CA SER A 169 -9.29 -29.63 19.66
C SER A 169 -10.64 -29.43 18.95
N GLU A 170 -11.02 -30.37 18.07
CA GLU A 170 -12.30 -30.31 17.36
C GLU A 170 -13.52 -30.29 18.31
N ASP A 171 -13.45 -31.05 19.41
CA ASP A 171 -14.49 -31.06 20.46
C ASP A 171 -14.62 -29.68 21.13
N GLN A 172 -13.48 -29.04 21.43
CA GLN A 172 -13.43 -27.71 22.02
C GLN A 172 -13.98 -26.65 21.05
N MET A 173 -13.63 -26.73 19.78
CA MET A 173 -14.18 -25.85 18.74
C MET A 173 -15.71 -26.03 18.59
N THR A 174 -16.18 -27.27 18.69
CA THR A 174 -17.61 -27.60 18.64
C THR A 174 -18.36 -27.04 19.84
N LEU A 175 -17.78 -27.12 21.04
CA LEU A 175 -18.33 -26.54 22.26
C LEU A 175 -18.47 -25.02 22.14
N VAL A 176 -17.41 -24.33 21.72
CA VAL A 176 -17.42 -22.87 21.53
C VAL A 176 -18.47 -22.48 20.49
N SER A 177 -18.54 -23.18 19.36
CA SER A 177 -19.54 -22.91 18.31
C SER A 177 -20.97 -23.03 18.83
N LYS A 178 -21.27 -24.03 19.68
CA LYS A 178 -22.59 -24.16 20.33
C LYS A 178 -22.88 -22.97 21.25
N LYS A 179 -21.90 -22.55 22.06
CA LYS A 179 -22.05 -21.40 22.98
C LYS A 179 -22.23 -20.08 22.22
N LEU A 180 -21.47 -19.85 21.15
CA LEU A 180 -21.63 -18.70 20.26
C LEU A 180 -23.05 -18.64 19.69
N VAL A 181 -23.58 -19.77 19.21
CA VAL A 181 -24.98 -19.87 18.75
C VAL A 181 -25.97 -19.45 19.84
N ASP A 182 -25.76 -19.94 21.07
CA ASP A 182 -26.66 -19.67 22.18
C ASP A 182 -26.63 -18.18 22.56
N TRP A 183 -25.45 -17.57 22.63
CA TRP A 183 -25.32 -16.14 22.94
C TRP A 183 -25.85 -15.25 21.82
N LEU A 184 -25.60 -15.57 20.55
CA LEU A 184 -26.09 -14.79 19.41
C LEU A 184 -27.62 -14.79 19.32
N ARG A 185 -28.29 -15.92 19.64
CA ARG A 185 -29.74 -16.05 19.45
C ARG A 185 -30.59 -15.88 20.71
N TYR A 186 -30.06 -16.27 21.87
CA TYR A 186 -30.85 -16.43 23.10
C TYR A 186 -30.40 -15.53 24.25
N ALA A 187 -29.54 -14.54 23.99
CA ALA A 187 -29.25 -13.50 24.98
C ALA A 187 -30.52 -12.75 25.39
N SER A 188 -30.59 -12.38 26.66
CA SER A 188 -31.74 -11.77 27.31
C SER A 188 -32.05 -10.39 26.75
N VAL A 189 -33.35 -10.08 26.65
CA VAL A 189 -33.88 -8.81 26.13
C VAL A 189 -34.29 -7.86 27.27
N MET A 190 -33.96 -8.22 28.52
CA MET A 190 -34.26 -7.45 29.72
C MET A 190 -32.99 -6.77 30.24
N GLN A 191 -33.08 -5.51 30.66
CA GLN A 191 -31.93 -4.80 31.20
C GLN A 191 -31.44 -5.45 32.49
N GLY A 192 -30.12 -5.44 32.68
CA GLY A 192 -29.50 -5.82 33.94
C GLY A 192 -29.90 -4.87 35.08
N VAL A 193 -29.77 -5.31 36.32
CA VAL A 193 -30.02 -4.46 37.49
C VAL A 193 -28.97 -3.34 37.50
N GLY A 194 -29.38 -2.13 37.14
CA GLY A 194 -28.49 -0.97 37.18
C GLY A 194 -28.00 -0.70 38.59
N THR A 195 -26.71 -0.42 38.75
CA THR A 195 -26.17 0.18 39.98
C THR A 195 -26.71 1.60 40.07
N SER A 196 -27.82 1.79 40.79
CA SER A 196 -28.40 3.12 40.98
C SER A 196 -27.39 4.04 41.66
N SER A 197 -27.01 5.15 41.01
CA SER A 197 -26.37 6.27 41.70
C SER A 197 -27.33 6.79 42.76
N GLY A 198 -26.93 6.73 44.03
CA GLY A 198 -27.77 7.04 45.19
C GLY A 198 -28.42 8.42 45.12
N GLY A 199 -29.73 8.44 44.85
CA GLY A 199 -30.60 9.59 45.08
C GLY A 199 -31.33 9.40 46.42
N PHE A 200 -31.25 10.40 47.29
CA PHE A 200 -31.68 10.36 48.69
C PHE A 200 -33.20 10.15 48.95
N PHE A 201 -34.03 10.00 47.91
CA PHE A 201 -35.49 9.87 48.03
C PHE A 201 -36.11 8.89 47.00
N THR A 202 -35.73 7.61 47.01
CA THR A 202 -36.59 6.55 46.46
C THR A 202 -36.43 5.25 47.26
N GLY A 203 -37.48 4.80 47.94
CA GLY A 203 -37.50 3.50 48.62
C GLY A 203 -37.41 2.31 47.64
N PRO A 204 -37.05 1.10 48.11
CA PRO A 204 -36.80 -0.06 47.28
C PRO A 204 -38.13 -0.69 46.87
N ARG A 205 -38.78 -0.13 45.85
CA ARG A 205 -39.73 -0.92 45.04
C ARG A 205 -38.90 -1.54 43.92
N SER A 206 -38.84 -2.87 43.89
CA SER A 206 -38.29 -3.65 42.78
C SER A 206 -38.98 -3.20 41.48
N ARG A 207 -38.37 -2.25 40.76
CA ARG A 207 -38.82 -1.90 39.42
C ARG A 207 -38.65 -3.17 38.58
N GLN A 208 -39.72 -3.59 37.91
CA GLN A 208 -39.63 -4.69 36.94
C GLN A 208 -38.49 -4.38 35.96
N PRO A 209 -37.67 -5.39 35.59
CA PRO A 209 -36.57 -5.17 34.66
C PRO A 209 -37.13 -4.59 33.36
N VAL A 210 -36.62 -3.41 33.01
CA VAL A 210 -37.07 -2.67 31.83
C VAL A 210 -36.55 -3.42 30.60
N PRO A 211 -37.33 -3.57 29.53
CA PRO A 211 -36.80 -4.17 28.30
C PRO A 211 -35.69 -3.30 27.71
N ILE A 212 -34.79 -3.92 26.98
CA ILE A 212 -33.71 -3.22 26.29
C ILE A 212 -34.31 -2.45 25.11
N ALA A 213 -33.79 -1.25 24.86
CA ALA A 213 -34.21 -0.41 23.77
C ALA A 213 -33.32 -0.63 22.53
N GLU A 214 -33.81 -0.22 21.38
CA GLU A 214 -33.07 -0.08 20.13
C GLU A 214 -32.44 1.33 20.09
N LEU A 215 -31.59 1.63 19.10
CA LEU A 215 -30.89 2.94 19.03
C LEU A 215 -31.83 4.15 18.85
N ASP A 216 -33.03 3.90 18.34
CA ASP A 216 -34.13 4.86 18.22
C ASP A 216 -35.02 4.91 19.47
N GLY A 217 -34.63 4.27 20.57
CA GLY A 217 -35.36 4.27 21.84
C GLY A 217 -36.63 3.40 21.85
N SER A 218 -36.97 2.74 20.74
CA SER A 218 -38.08 1.78 20.72
C SER A 218 -37.69 0.47 21.43
N VAL A 219 -38.68 -0.32 21.85
CA VAL A 219 -38.42 -1.60 22.54
C VAL A 219 -37.87 -2.62 21.55
N SER A 220 -36.83 -3.37 21.95
CA SER A 220 -36.27 -4.44 21.12
C SER A 220 -37.26 -5.59 20.90
N GLY A 221 -37.41 -6.03 19.65
CA GLY A 221 -38.57 -6.83 19.21
C GLY A 221 -38.36 -8.33 18.95
N ASP A 222 -37.12 -8.82 18.74
CA ASP A 222 -36.86 -10.24 18.42
C ASP A 222 -35.84 -10.87 19.39
N PHE A 223 -34.56 -10.54 19.25
CA PHE A 223 -33.49 -10.97 20.16
C PHE A 223 -32.45 -9.87 20.34
N PHE A 224 -31.65 -9.97 21.41
CA PHE A 224 -30.62 -8.98 21.72
C PHE A 224 -29.49 -8.95 20.69
N THR A 225 -29.00 -7.76 20.40
CA THR A 225 -27.89 -7.51 19.48
C THR A 225 -26.95 -6.44 20.04
N VAL A 226 -25.77 -6.30 19.45
CA VAL A 226 -24.81 -5.23 19.77
C VAL A 226 -25.34 -3.81 19.56
N LEU A 227 -26.40 -3.64 18.75
CA LEU A 227 -27.06 -2.34 18.53
C LEU A 227 -28.19 -2.07 19.54
N CYS A 228 -28.37 -2.89 20.56
CA CYS A 228 -29.34 -2.64 21.62
C CYS A 228 -28.74 -1.73 22.71
N VAL A 229 -29.58 -0.86 23.30
CA VAL A 229 -29.21 0.15 24.30
C VAL A 229 -29.91 -0.14 25.63
N GLY A 230 -29.13 -0.21 26.72
CA GLY A 230 -29.63 -0.40 28.09
C GLY A 230 -28.79 0.37 29.11
N GLN A 231 -29.33 0.56 30.33
CA GLN A 231 -28.58 1.21 31.42
C GLN A 231 -27.51 0.30 32.03
N GLY A 232 -27.64 -1.01 31.87
CA GLY A 232 -26.66 -2.02 32.25
C GLY A 232 -26.93 -3.32 31.51
N PHE A 233 -25.85 -3.98 31.09
CA PHE A 233 -25.94 -5.27 30.39
C PHE A 233 -25.73 -6.43 31.35
N THR A 234 -26.50 -7.50 31.14
CA THR A 234 -26.31 -8.78 31.80
C THR A 234 -25.08 -9.50 31.22
N GLU A 235 -24.62 -10.56 31.89
CA GLU A 235 -23.44 -11.31 31.45
C GLU A 235 -23.65 -11.95 30.06
N ASP A 236 -24.80 -12.54 29.79
CA ASP A 236 -25.15 -13.12 28.49
C ASP A 236 -25.23 -12.07 27.36
N GLN A 237 -25.64 -10.83 27.67
CA GLN A 237 -25.60 -9.71 26.72
C GLN A 237 -24.16 -9.30 26.39
N TRP A 238 -23.27 -9.26 27.37
CA TRP A 238 -21.84 -9.06 27.12
C TRP A 238 -21.23 -10.18 26.29
N MET A 239 -21.58 -11.43 26.58
CA MET A 239 -21.14 -12.58 25.79
C MET A 239 -21.64 -12.52 24.35
N ASN A 240 -22.85 -12.02 24.10
CA ASN A 240 -23.36 -11.75 22.75
C ASN A 240 -22.49 -10.73 22.00
N VAL A 241 -22.15 -9.59 22.65
CA VAL A 241 -21.28 -8.56 22.05
C VAL A 241 -19.90 -9.14 21.70
N TYR A 242 -19.29 -9.88 22.62
CA TYR A 242 -18.00 -10.54 22.36
C TYR A 242 -18.10 -11.61 21.28
N SER A 243 -19.20 -12.38 21.25
CA SER A 243 -19.46 -13.40 20.24
C SER A 243 -19.49 -12.78 18.85
N PHE A 244 -20.23 -11.68 18.67
CA PHE A 244 -20.26 -10.95 17.39
C PHE A 244 -18.88 -10.41 17.02
N SER A 245 -18.18 -9.77 17.96
CA SER A 245 -16.86 -9.17 17.73
C SER A 245 -15.79 -10.17 17.30
N MET A 246 -15.91 -11.45 17.67
CA MET A 246 -14.95 -12.49 17.29
C MET A 246 -15.45 -13.39 16.15
N LEU A 247 -16.71 -13.26 15.73
CA LEU A 247 -17.39 -14.24 14.88
C LEU A 247 -16.69 -14.42 13.53
N ARG A 248 -16.32 -13.33 12.88
CA ARG A 248 -15.59 -13.38 11.60
C ARG A 248 -14.26 -14.10 11.73
N HIS A 249 -13.46 -13.73 12.74
CA HIS A 249 -12.17 -14.37 12.99
C HIS A 249 -12.33 -15.86 13.29
N TRP A 250 -13.38 -16.22 14.05
CA TRP A 250 -13.71 -17.61 14.35
C TRP A 250 -14.06 -18.40 13.08
N LEU A 251 -14.94 -17.89 12.22
CA LEU A 251 -15.32 -18.54 10.95
C LEU A 251 -14.10 -18.77 10.04
N LEU A 252 -13.27 -17.74 9.83
CA LEU A 252 -12.08 -17.83 8.97
C LEU A 252 -11.02 -18.82 9.50
N THR A 253 -10.77 -18.80 10.82
CA THR A 253 -9.80 -19.69 11.46
C THR A 253 -10.28 -21.14 11.40
N TYR A 254 -11.57 -21.37 11.60
CA TYR A 254 -12.17 -22.70 11.61
C TYR A 254 -12.31 -23.31 10.21
N HIS A 255 -12.31 -22.48 9.16
CA HIS A 255 -12.22 -22.93 7.77
C HIS A 255 -10.81 -23.45 7.42
N SER A 256 -9.76 -22.71 7.80
CA SER A 256 -8.36 -23.02 7.45
C SER A 256 -7.83 -24.31 8.08
N SER A 257 -8.34 -24.71 9.24
CA SER A 257 -7.93 -25.94 9.92
C SER A 257 -8.53 -27.22 9.32
N CYS A 258 -9.56 -27.11 8.47
CA CYS A 258 -10.27 -28.23 7.90
C CYS A 258 -9.90 -28.50 6.42
N SER A 259 -9.40 -27.49 5.71
CA SER A 259 -9.00 -27.61 4.30
C SER A 259 -7.72 -28.44 4.07
N THR A 260 -6.99 -28.79 5.13
CA THR A 260 -5.76 -29.60 5.07
C THR A 260 -6.00 -31.11 5.11
N VAL A 261 -7.24 -31.59 5.35
CA VAL A 261 -7.49 -33.03 5.60
C VAL A 261 -8.41 -33.71 4.58
N ASP A 262 -9.32 -33.01 3.90
CA ASP A 262 -10.36 -33.66 3.08
C ASP A 262 -10.47 -33.12 1.63
N ALA A 263 -9.35 -33.09 0.89
CA ALA A 263 -9.37 -32.78 -0.55
C ALA A 263 -9.65 -34.02 -1.44
N ASP A 264 -9.70 -35.24 -0.90
CA ASP A 264 -9.64 -36.46 -1.72
C ASP A 264 -10.90 -37.35 -1.69
N ASP A 265 -12.00 -36.93 -1.05
CA ASP A 265 -13.20 -37.80 -0.96
C ASP A 265 -14.54 -37.05 -1.11
N ARG A 266 -14.68 -36.27 -2.19
CA ARG A 266 -16.00 -35.83 -2.67
C ARG A 266 -16.41 -36.64 -3.89
N SER A 267 -16.82 -37.88 -3.65
CA SER A 267 -17.62 -38.64 -4.61
C SER A 267 -19.03 -38.06 -4.70
N GLU A 268 -19.46 -37.82 -5.93
CA GLU A 268 -20.78 -37.42 -6.39
C GLU A 268 -21.90 -38.20 -5.68
N VAL A 269 -22.77 -37.50 -4.94
CA VAL A 269 -24.12 -38.00 -4.64
C VAL A 269 -25.13 -36.97 -5.10
N ASP A 270 -25.68 -37.31 -6.26
CA ASP A 270 -26.97 -36.98 -6.86
C ASP A 270 -27.82 -35.86 -6.26
N GLY A 271 -28.21 -34.97 -7.18
CA GLY A 271 -29.20 -33.92 -6.96
C GLY A 271 -30.54 -34.47 -6.50
N SER A 272 -30.97 -34.02 -5.32
CA SER A 272 -32.37 -34.06 -4.91
C SER A 272 -32.84 -32.65 -4.60
N VAL A 273 -33.70 -32.13 -5.48
CA VAL A 273 -34.26 -30.77 -5.53
C VAL A 273 -35.38 -30.59 -4.47
N VAL A 274 -35.19 -31.09 -3.24
CA VAL A 274 -36.23 -30.99 -2.19
C VAL A 274 -35.64 -30.55 -0.86
N SER A 275 -35.37 -29.24 -0.74
CA SER A 275 -35.54 -28.49 0.52
C SER A 275 -35.48 -26.97 0.30
N MET A 276 -36.12 -26.48 -0.75
CA MET A 276 -36.57 -25.09 -0.78
C MET A 276 -37.94 -25.07 -0.10
N VAL A 277 -38.03 -24.44 1.07
CA VAL A 277 -39.23 -24.01 1.84
C VAL A 277 -39.05 -24.34 3.34
N SER A 278 -38.86 -23.27 4.13
CA SER A 278 -39.13 -23.16 5.57
C SER A 278 -38.20 -23.87 6.57
N ALA A 279 -37.02 -23.28 6.82
CA ALA A 279 -36.35 -23.42 8.12
C ALA A 279 -37.11 -22.58 9.18
N THR A 280 -38.22 -23.11 9.68
CA THR A 280 -38.75 -22.67 10.98
C THR A 280 -37.72 -23.01 12.06
N SER A 281 -37.68 -22.21 13.14
CA SER A 281 -36.67 -22.24 14.20
C SER A 281 -36.37 -23.62 14.82
N SER A 282 -37.27 -24.59 14.67
CA SER A 282 -37.16 -25.97 15.13
C SER A 282 -36.22 -26.85 14.29
N SER A 283 -36.14 -26.67 12.96
CA SER A 283 -35.32 -27.53 12.08
C SER A 283 -33.81 -27.24 12.18
N SER A 284 -33.44 -26.00 12.51
CA SER A 284 -32.03 -25.58 12.67
C SER A 284 -31.30 -26.26 13.83
N ARG A 285 -32.03 -26.88 14.78
CA ARG A 285 -31.44 -27.59 15.92
C ARG A 285 -30.80 -28.92 15.54
N LEU A 286 -31.16 -29.48 14.39
CA LEU A 286 -30.67 -30.76 13.87
C LEU A 286 -29.39 -30.63 13.06
N LEU A 287 -28.99 -29.41 12.70
CA LEU A 287 -27.78 -29.16 11.94
C LEU A 287 -26.53 -29.41 12.81
N PRO A 288 -25.42 -29.89 12.20
CA PRO A 288 -24.12 -29.87 12.82
C PRO A 288 -23.80 -28.48 13.40
N PRO A 289 -23.06 -28.38 14.53
CA PRO A 289 -22.78 -27.11 15.18
C PRO A 289 -22.17 -26.04 14.27
N LYS A 290 -21.37 -26.44 13.27
CA LYS A 290 -20.80 -25.53 12.26
C LYS A 290 -21.88 -24.90 11.37
N GLU A 291 -22.73 -25.72 10.77
CA GLU A 291 -23.87 -25.29 9.93
C GLU A 291 -24.86 -24.45 10.73
N ARG A 292 -25.12 -24.83 11.97
CA ARG A 292 -25.98 -24.07 12.87
C ARG A 292 -25.39 -22.70 13.21
N LEU A 293 -24.08 -22.60 13.43
CA LEU A 293 -23.41 -21.32 13.65
C LEU A 293 -23.51 -20.42 12.42
N ARG A 294 -23.31 -20.95 11.21
CA ARG A 294 -23.49 -20.21 9.95
C ARG A 294 -24.90 -19.63 9.78
N GLU A 295 -25.93 -20.47 9.94
CA GLU A 295 -27.33 -20.02 9.82
C GLU A 295 -27.68 -18.97 10.88
N LYS A 296 -27.15 -19.09 12.10
CA LYS A 296 -27.40 -18.09 13.16
C LYS A 296 -26.57 -16.82 13.01
N ALA A 297 -25.35 -16.91 12.49
CA ALA A 297 -24.57 -15.74 12.07
C ALA A 297 -25.30 -14.97 10.97
N PHE A 298 -25.81 -15.66 9.95
CA PHE A 298 -26.62 -15.08 8.88
C PHE A 298 -27.84 -14.33 9.45
N GLN A 299 -28.64 -14.97 10.31
CA GLN A 299 -29.82 -14.35 10.92
C GLN A 299 -29.47 -13.13 11.79
N TYR A 300 -28.37 -13.22 12.55
CA TYR A 300 -27.89 -12.14 13.40
C TYR A 300 -27.45 -10.93 12.57
N CYS A 301 -26.66 -11.15 11.51
CA CYS A 301 -26.20 -10.08 10.61
C CYS A 301 -27.35 -9.45 9.83
N GLN A 302 -28.33 -10.23 9.36
CA GLN A 302 -29.53 -9.69 8.72
C GLN A 302 -30.30 -8.78 9.69
N ARG A 303 -30.46 -9.18 10.95
CA ARG A 303 -31.09 -8.36 11.98
C ARG A 303 -30.34 -7.05 12.23
N LEU A 304 -29.01 -7.07 12.27
CA LEU A 304 -28.20 -5.86 12.42
C LEU A 304 -28.40 -4.90 11.25
N ILE A 305 -28.48 -5.41 10.02
CA ILE A 305 -28.73 -4.59 8.83
C ILE A 305 -30.12 -3.93 8.94
N GLU A 306 -31.15 -4.68 9.34
CA GLU A 306 -32.50 -4.13 9.56
C GLU A 306 -32.52 -3.06 10.68
N GLN A 307 -31.81 -3.27 11.79
CA GLN A 307 -31.72 -2.28 12.87
C GLN A 307 -31.02 -0.99 12.44
N SER A 308 -30.08 -1.10 11.51
CA SER A 308 -29.36 0.07 10.97
C SER A 308 -30.22 0.98 10.08
N ASP A 309 -31.43 0.57 9.71
CA ASP A 309 -32.40 1.45 9.04
C ASP A 309 -32.90 2.55 9.98
N ARG A 310 -32.77 2.35 11.29
CA ARG A 310 -33.26 3.27 12.31
C ARG A 310 -32.23 4.35 12.59
N LYS A 311 -32.68 5.59 12.66
CA LYS A 311 -31.82 6.74 12.96
C LYS A 311 -31.44 6.75 14.44
N ALA A 312 -30.15 6.61 14.72
CA ALA A 312 -29.65 6.71 16.09
C ALA A 312 -29.76 8.13 16.66
N HIS A 313 -29.97 8.24 17.97
CA HIS A 313 -30.08 9.52 18.67
C HIS A 313 -28.72 10.22 18.87
N LYS A 314 -27.65 9.45 19.11
CA LYS A 314 -26.31 9.97 19.39
C LYS A 314 -25.39 9.72 18.20
N LYS A 315 -24.46 10.66 17.96
CA LYS A 315 -23.44 10.52 16.91
C LYS A 315 -22.54 9.29 17.14
N THR A 316 -22.20 8.98 18.38
CA THR A 316 -21.42 7.78 18.75
C THR A 316 -22.11 6.49 18.32
N ASP A 317 -23.44 6.46 18.44
CA ASP A 317 -24.27 5.31 18.12
C ASP A 317 -24.39 5.16 16.59
N THR A 318 -24.40 6.26 15.84
CA THR A 318 -24.30 6.25 14.37
C THR A 318 -22.96 5.66 13.89
N GLU A 319 -21.85 6.05 14.50
CA GLU A 319 -20.53 5.48 14.15
C GLU A 319 -20.45 3.99 14.52
N LEU A 320 -21.05 3.59 15.65
CA LEU A 320 -21.18 2.18 16.03
C LEU A 320 -22.03 1.39 15.03
N GLN A 321 -23.15 1.94 14.54
CA GLN A 321 -23.97 1.32 13.48
C GLN A 321 -23.12 1.03 12.23
N LYS A 322 -22.33 2.01 11.78
CA LYS A 322 -21.44 1.85 10.62
C LYS A 322 -20.40 0.75 10.85
N ALA A 323 -19.77 0.71 12.03
CA ALA A 323 -18.80 -0.33 12.38
C ALA A 323 -19.45 -1.73 12.41
N CYS A 324 -20.65 -1.85 12.98
CA CYS A 324 -21.39 -3.12 13.00
C CYS A 324 -21.82 -3.55 11.59
N LEU A 325 -22.15 -2.61 10.70
CA LEU A 325 -22.46 -2.91 9.30
C LEU A 325 -21.25 -3.44 8.53
N VAL A 326 -20.07 -2.82 8.70
CA VAL A 326 -18.81 -3.32 8.11
C VAL A 326 -18.60 -4.78 8.51
N GLU A 327 -18.68 -5.06 9.80
CA GLU A 327 -18.45 -6.41 10.33
C GLU A 327 -19.54 -7.40 9.90
N ALA A 328 -20.82 -6.99 9.92
CA ALA A 328 -21.93 -7.84 9.48
C ALA A 328 -21.81 -8.23 8.01
N VAL A 329 -21.45 -7.30 7.12
CA VAL A 329 -21.25 -7.60 5.69
C VAL A 329 -20.05 -8.53 5.50
N CYS A 330 -18.95 -8.34 6.24
CA CYS A 330 -17.80 -9.23 6.17
C CYS A 330 -18.12 -10.66 6.66
N ILE A 331 -18.92 -10.80 7.73
CA ILE A 331 -19.39 -12.10 8.23
C ILE A 331 -20.28 -12.77 7.18
N LEU A 332 -21.22 -12.03 6.59
CA LEU A 332 -22.10 -12.55 5.55
C LEU A 332 -21.33 -13.02 4.32
N ASP A 333 -20.29 -12.29 3.92
CA ASP A 333 -19.36 -12.72 2.87
C ASP A 333 -18.68 -14.04 3.21
N CYS A 334 -18.09 -14.18 4.41
CA CYS A 334 -17.45 -15.41 4.87
C CYS A 334 -18.44 -16.60 4.87
N VAL A 335 -19.65 -16.39 5.39
CA VAL A 335 -20.70 -17.41 5.43
C VAL A 335 -21.12 -17.85 4.01
N CYS A 336 -21.23 -16.91 3.06
CA CYS A 336 -21.56 -17.21 1.67
C CYS A 336 -20.43 -17.94 0.92
N VAL A 337 -19.17 -17.67 1.26
CA VAL A 337 -18.02 -18.42 0.73
C VAL A 337 -18.07 -19.88 1.20
N GLU A 338 -18.45 -20.13 2.45
CA GLU A 338 -18.56 -21.49 2.99
C GLU A 338 -19.83 -22.23 2.55
N ASP A 339 -20.92 -21.52 2.28
CA ASP A 339 -22.19 -22.08 1.82
C ASP A 339 -22.82 -21.21 0.71
N ALA A 340 -22.58 -21.63 -0.53
CA ALA A 340 -23.12 -20.96 -1.71
C ALA A 340 -24.66 -20.88 -1.73
N SER A 341 -25.37 -21.77 -1.03
CA SER A 341 -26.84 -21.74 -0.98
C SER A 341 -27.37 -20.48 -0.27
N LEU A 342 -26.57 -19.89 0.62
CA LEU A 342 -26.92 -18.67 1.35
C LEU A 342 -26.76 -17.39 0.51
N VAL A 343 -26.07 -17.44 -0.64
CA VAL A 343 -25.88 -16.28 -1.52
C VAL A 343 -27.22 -15.70 -1.96
N TYR A 344 -28.13 -16.53 -2.47
CA TYR A 344 -29.44 -16.07 -2.95
C TYR A 344 -30.34 -15.51 -1.85
N ARG A 345 -30.14 -15.94 -0.59
CA ARG A 345 -30.85 -15.41 0.58
C ARG A 345 -30.25 -14.09 1.07
N THR A 346 -28.94 -13.94 0.96
CA THR A 346 -28.17 -12.79 1.47
C THR A 346 -28.20 -11.60 0.50
N PHE A 347 -28.10 -11.87 -0.80
CA PHE A 347 -27.94 -10.84 -1.82
C PHE A 347 -29.04 -9.76 -1.82
N PRO A 348 -30.34 -10.09 -1.69
CA PRO A 348 -31.40 -9.07 -1.64
C PRO A 348 -31.21 -8.07 -0.51
N CYS A 349 -30.77 -8.54 0.67
CA CYS A 349 -30.48 -7.71 1.82
C CYS A 349 -29.29 -6.77 1.55
N ILE A 350 -28.19 -7.30 1.01
CA ILE A 350 -27.00 -6.52 0.66
C ILE A 350 -27.27 -5.50 -0.45
N LYS A 351 -28.08 -5.86 -1.45
CA LYS A 351 -28.49 -4.96 -2.54
C LYS A 351 -29.34 -3.80 -2.03
N ALA A 352 -30.30 -4.07 -1.15
CA ALA A 352 -31.10 -3.02 -0.52
C ALA A 352 -30.23 -2.09 0.35
N LEU A 353 -29.28 -2.67 1.10
CA LEU A 353 -28.32 -1.92 1.89
C LEU A 353 -27.45 -1.00 1.02
N PHE A 354 -26.91 -1.51 -0.10
CA PHE A 354 -26.15 -0.70 -1.05
C PHE A 354 -26.98 0.48 -1.56
N GLY A 355 -28.20 0.23 -2.05
CA GLY A 355 -29.07 1.28 -2.58
C GLY A 355 -29.44 2.36 -1.56
N ARG A 356 -29.50 2.00 -0.26
CA ARG A 356 -29.71 2.95 0.83
C ARG A 356 -28.47 3.80 1.14
N LEU A 357 -27.29 3.20 1.12
CA LEU A 357 -26.05 3.85 1.59
C LEU A 357 -25.27 4.57 0.48
N SER A 358 -25.45 4.21 -0.80
CA SER A 358 -24.61 4.66 -1.92
C SER A 358 -24.72 6.15 -2.24
N SER A 359 -25.76 6.85 -1.76
CA SER A 359 -25.93 8.29 -1.97
C SER A 359 -24.97 9.11 -1.11
N GLU A 360 -24.75 8.70 0.15
CA GLU A 360 -23.97 9.43 1.14
C GLU A 360 -22.56 8.87 1.31
N LEU A 361 -21.56 9.69 1.03
CA LEU A 361 -20.15 9.33 1.11
C LEU A 361 -19.63 9.08 2.54
N SER A 362 -20.37 9.50 3.56
CA SER A 362 -20.03 9.19 4.95
C SER A 362 -20.08 7.68 5.27
N ASN A 363 -20.63 6.88 4.35
CA ASN A 363 -20.73 5.43 4.43
C ASN A 363 -19.66 4.70 3.61
N ALA A 364 -18.65 5.41 3.06
CA ALA A 364 -17.62 4.82 2.18
C ALA A 364 -16.97 3.56 2.77
N ARG A 365 -16.66 3.57 4.08
CA ARG A 365 -16.09 2.41 4.77
C ARG A 365 -17.01 1.18 4.82
N VAL A 366 -18.33 1.38 4.85
CA VAL A 366 -19.33 0.28 4.79
C VAL A 366 -19.48 -0.23 3.36
N LEU A 367 -19.39 0.67 2.38
CA LEU A 367 -19.54 0.36 0.97
C LEU A 367 -18.38 -0.47 0.41
N LEU A 368 -17.18 -0.41 0.98
CA LEU A 368 -16.04 -1.26 0.58
C LEU A 368 -16.26 -2.76 0.86
N PRO A 369 -16.64 -3.21 2.07
CA PRO A 369 -17.08 -4.59 2.32
C PRO A 369 -18.25 -5.02 1.44
N ILE A 370 -19.19 -4.11 1.15
CA ILE A 370 -20.27 -4.40 0.19
C ILE A 370 -19.69 -4.67 -1.19
N ALA A 371 -18.73 -3.86 -1.66
CA ALA A 371 -18.05 -4.09 -2.92
C ALA A 371 -17.29 -5.43 -2.96
N GLN A 372 -16.64 -5.83 -1.87
CA GLN A 372 -16.04 -7.17 -1.73
C GLN A 372 -17.09 -8.28 -1.89
N PHE A 373 -18.24 -8.15 -1.22
CA PHE A 373 -19.34 -9.11 -1.33
C PHE A 373 -19.84 -9.23 -2.78
N TYR A 374 -20.01 -8.09 -3.46
CA TYR A 374 -20.39 -8.07 -4.88
C TYR A 374 -19.32 -8.69 -5.77
N LEU A 375 -18.03 -8.45 -5.50
CA LEU A 375 -16.93 -9.05 -6.26
C LEU A 375 -16.95 -10.58 -6.14
N ASN A 376 -17.15 -11.10 -4.93
CA ASN A 376 -17.12 -12.53 -4.63
C ASN A 376 -18.34 -13.27 -5.19
N HIS A 377 -19.55 -12.70 -5.02
CA HIS A 377 -20.81 -13.41 -5.21
C HIS A 377 -21.72 -12.85 -6.31
N GLY A 378 -21.40 -11.69 -6.89
CA GLY A 378 -22.27 -10.98 -7.85
C GLY A 378 -22.58 -11.78 -9.12
N GLU A 379 -21.58 -12.50 -9.63
CA GLU A 379 -21.72 -13.39 -10.80
C GLU A 379 -22.67 -14.56 -10.51
N MET A 380 -22.50 -15.24 -9.37
CA MET A 380 -23.36 -16.34 -8.93
C MET A 380 -24.82 -15.91 -8.74
N ALA A 381 -25.03 -14.69 -8.24
CA ALA A 381 -26.36 -14.11 -8.05
C ALA A 381 -26.96 -13.51 -9.32
N ALA A 382 -26.23 -13.47 -10.44
CA ALA A 382 -26.61 -12.82 -11.69
C ALA A 382 -27.07 -11.35 -11.50
N VAL A 383 -26.37 -10.60 -10.64
CA VAL A 383 -26.69 -9.20 -10.33
C VAL A 383 -25.73 -8.26 -11.04
N ASP A 384 -26.28 -7.23 -11.67
CA ASP A 384 -25.49 -6.13 -12.22
C ASP A 384 -24.80 -5.32 -11.10
N CYS A 385 -23.47 -5.25 -11.21
CA CYS A 385 -22.58 -4.63 -10.23
C CYS A 385 -22.06 -3.26 -10.68
N GLU A 386 -22.43 -2.76 -11.87
CA GLU A 386 -21.82 -1.56 -12.48
C GLU A 386 -21.90 -0.32 -11.57
N ASN A 387 -23.04 -0.12 -10.92
CA ASN A 387 -23.24 1.01 -10.00
C ASN A 387 -22.31 0.97 -8.78
N VAL A 388 -21.93 -0.23 -8.32
CA VAL A 388 -20.97 -0.38 -7.21
C VAL A 388 -19.61 0.15 -7.66
N TRP A 389 -19.15 -0.25 -8.85
CA TRP A 389 -17.85 0.16 -9.38
C TRP A 389 -17.79 1.65 -9.71
N LYS A 390 -18.87 2.25 -10.20
CA LYS A 390 -18.98 3.71 -10.37
C LYS A 390 -18.83 4.47 -9.05
N VAL A 391 -19.31 3.92 -7.94
CA VAL A 391 -19.13 4.52 -6.62
C VAL A 391 -17.69 4.32 -6.12
N VAL A 392 -17.19 3.08 -6.15
CA VAL A 392 -15.89 2.71 -5.58
C VAL A 392 -14.72 3.30 -6.37
N PHE A 393 -14.70 3.13 -7.70
CA PHE A 393 -13.61 3.61 -8.55
C PHE A 393 -13.84 5.03 -9.09
N GLY A 394 -15.09 5.50 -9.12
CA GLY A 394 -15.47 6.82 -9.60
C GLY A 394 -15.63 7.86 -8.47
N ARG A 395 -16.66 7.72 -7.64
CA ARG A 395 -16.99 8.75 -6.63
C ARG A 395 -15.98 8.85 -5.50
N PHE A 396 -15.49 7.72 -4.95
CA PHE A 396 -14.57 7.76 -3.81
C PHE A 396 -13.27 8.53 -4.14
N PRO A 397 -12.52 8.22 -5.21
CA PRO A 397 -11.30 8.97 -5.49
C PRO A 397 -11.58 10.40 -5.96
N THR A 398 -12.78 10.70 -6.49
CA THR A 398 -13.13 12.06 -6.92
C THR A 398 -13.41 12.99 -5.75
N GLU A 399 -14.17 12.51 -4.77
CA GLU A 399 -14.73 13.35 -3.71
C GLU A 399 -13.99 13.16 -2.37
N LEU A 400 -13.31 12.02 -2.17
CA LEU A 400 -12.67 11.63 -0.91
C LEU A 400 -11.16 11.34 -1.06
N PHE A 401 -10.50 11.88 -2.10
CA PHE A 401 -9.05 11.73 -2.30
C PHE A 401 -8.22 12.19 -1.09
N ASN A 402 -8.78 13.08 -0.26
CA ASN A 402 -8.14 13.65 0.90
C ASN A 402 -8.37 12.90 2.22
N ASP A 403 -9.13 11.79 2.20
CA ASP A 403 -9.27 10.88 3.35
C ASP A 403 -8.16 9.80 3.30
N PRO A 404 -7.12 9.88 4.14
CA PRO A 404 -6.00 8.94 4.10
C PRO A 404 -6.41 7.51 4.49
N PHE A 405 -7.42 7.35 5.35
CA PHE A 405 -7.88 6.02 5.76
C PHE A 405 -8.60 5.31 4.63
N LEU A 406 -9.50 6.03 3.94
CA LEU A 406 -10.20 5.46 2.80
C LEU A 406 -9.24 5.14 1.65
N ALA A 407 -8.28 6.02 1.37
CA ALA A 407 -7.25 5.77 0.36
C ALA A 407 -6.52 4.46 0.63
N HIS A 408 -6.05 4.25 1.87
CA HIS A 408 -5.36 3.02 2.24
C HIS A 408 -6.26 1.78 2.19
N GLU A 409 -7.50 1.85 2.69
CA GLU A 409 -8.46 0.74 2.64
C GLU A 409 -8.82 0.36 1.20
N LEU A 410 -9.03 1.33 0.31
CA LEU A 410 -9.37 1.11 -1.09
C LEU A 410 -8.19 0.53 -1.87
N LEU A 411 -6.98 1.10 -1.73
CA LEU A 411 -5.80 0.57 -2.41
C LEU A 411 -5.46 -0.85 -1.93
N ARG A 412 -5.61 -1.11 -0.62
CA ARG A 412 -5.49 -2.48 -0.09
C ARG A 412 -6.55 -3.41 -0.67
N PHE A 413 -7.81 -2.98 -0.78
CA PHE A 413 -8.87 -3.75 -1.43
C PHE A 413 -8.49 -4.09 -2.88
N LEU A 414 -7.96 -3.12 -3.65
CA LEU A 414 -7.51 -3.36 -5.02
C LEU A 414 -6.36 -4.38 -5.07
N ARG A 415 -5.33 -4.23 -4.22
CA ARG A 415 -4.15 -5.12 -4.22
C ARG A 415 -4.51 -6.56 -3.90
N LEU A 416 -5.38 -6.76 -2.91
CA LEU A 416 -5.82 -8.10 -2.50
C LEU A 416 -6.70 -8.78 -3.55
N ASN A 417 -7.31 -8.02 -4.46
CA ASN A 417 -8.31 -8.51 -5.40
C ASN A 417 -7.96 -8.27 -6.88
N VAL A 418 -6.72 -7.87 -7.20
CA VAL A 418 -6.36 -7.39 -8.54
C VAL A 418 -6.72 -8.38 -9.65
N GLU A 419 -6.40 -9.66 -9.47
CA GLU A 419 -6.69 -10.72 -10.44
C GLU A 419 -8.20 -10.90 -10.66
N SER A 420 -8.99 -10.88 -9.57
CA SER A 420 -10.45 -10.99 -9.66
C SER A 420 -11.07 -9.74 -10.28
N ILE A 421 -10.51 -8.56 -10.03
CA ILE A 421 -10.99 -7.29 -10.59
C ILE A 421 -10.71 -7.25 -12.08
N GLU A 422 -9.53 -7.64 -12.54
CA GLU A 422 -9.19 -7.71 -13.97
C GLU A 422 -10.14 -8.65 -14.72
N LEU A 423 -10.44 -9.81 -14.13
CA LEU A 423 -11.33 -10.81 -14.74
C LEU A 423 -12.79 -10.37 -14.76
N ARG A 424 -13.33 -9.90 -13.63
CA ARG A 424 -14.77 -9.63 -13.45
C ARG A 424 -15.18 -8.19 -13.73
N VAL A 425 -14.24 -7.25 -13.66
CA VAL A 425 -14.47 -5.80 -13.80
C VAL A 425 -13.41 -5.18 -14.73
N PRO A 426 -13.34 -5.59 -16.01
CA PRO A 426 -12.27 -5.14 -16.92
C PRO A 426 -12.28 -3.62 -17.14
N GLN A 427 -13.42 -2.95 -16.91
CA GLN A 427 -13.56 -1.50 -16.96
C GLN A 427 -12.75 -0.76 -15.87
N TYR A 428 -12.30 -1.46 -14.83
CA TYR A 428 -11.43 -0.92 -13.77
C TYR A 428 -10.23 -0.16 -14.34
N THR A 429 -9.61 -0.69 -15.39
CA THR A 429 -8.46 -0.07 -16.06
C THR A 429 -8.76 1.34 -16.55
N ARG A 430 -10.01 1.67 -16.89
CA ARG A 430 -10.39 3.04 -17.30
C ARG A 430 -10.37 4.03 -16.15
N TYR A 431 -10.45 3.60 -14.90
CA TYR A 431 -10.47 4.48 -13.73
C TYR A 431 -9.08 4.92 -13.26
N PHE A 432 -7.99 4.54 -13.96
CA PHE A 432 -6.63 4.90 -13.57
C PHE A 432 -6.42 6.41 -13.31
N PRO A 433 -6.98 7.38 -14.10
CA PRO A 433 -6.75 8.80 -13.84
C PRO A 433 -7.30 9.22 -12.48
N ASN A 434 -8.40 8.60 -12.06
CA ASN A 434 -9.08 8.91 -10.82
C ASN A 434 -8.41 8.24 -9.62
N LEU A 435 -7.98 6.99 -9.76
CA LEU A 435 -7.24 6.27 -8.72
C LEU A 435 -5.91 6.98 -8.40
N LEU A 436 -5.22 7.48 -9.43
CA LEU A 436 -4.00 8.27 -9.28
C LEU A 436 -4.17 9.54 -8.44
N LYS A 437 -5.41 10.00 -8.15
CA LYS A 437 -5.65 11.12 -7.22
C LYS A 437 -5.17 10.80 -5.79
N PHE A 438 -5.27 9.55 -5.33
CA PHE A 438 -4.77 9.16 -4.01
C PHE A 438 -3.24 9.33 -3.93
N LEU A 439 -2.54 8.88 -4.96
CA LEU A 439 -1.09 9.06 -5.08
C LEU A 439 -0.71 10.54 -5.22
N ALA A 440 -1.41 11.29 -6.08
CA ALA A 440 -1.13 12.71 -6.28
C ALA A 440 -1.42 13.55 -5.02
N TRP A 441 -2.32 13.09 -4.16
CA TRP A 441 -2.57 13.67 -2.86
C TRP A 441 -1.52 13.25 -1.82
N ASP A 442 -1.36 11.96 -1.50
CA ASP A 442 -0.48 11.48 -0.41
C ASP A 442 0.66 10.57 -0.88
N SER A 443 1.46 11.11 -1.80
CA SER A 443 2.45 10.38 -2.58
C SER A 443 3.33 9.38 -1.82
N PRO A 444 4.05 9.72 -0.73
CA PRO A 444 4.99 8.79 -0.08
C PRO A 444 4.34 7.58 0.54
N ALA A 445 3.12 7.73 1.08
CA ALA A 445 2.41 6.64 1.73
C ALA A 445 1.86 5.64 0.72
N MET A 446 1.64 6.08 -0.52
CA MET A 446 0.92 5.31 -1.55
C MET A 446 1.83 4.78 -2.66
N VAL A 447 3.14 5.11 -2.69
CA VAL A 447 4.04 4.63 -3.76
C VAL A 447 4.07 3.11 -3.83
N ASP A 448 4.26 2.45 -2.69
CA ASP A 448 4.38 0.99 -2.64
C ASP A 448 3.10 0.30 -3.16
N ASP A 449 1.93 0.87 -2.83
CA ASP A 449 0.66 0.37 -3.35
C ASP A 449 0.57 0.51 -4.88
N PHE A 450 1.02 1.63 -5.45
CA PHE A 450 1.00 1.85 -6.89
C PHE A 450 2.10 1.11 -7.65
N VAL A 451 3.22 0.76 -7.02
CA VAL A 451 4.21 -0.13 -7.64
C VAL A 451 3.60 -1.50 -7.93
N ASP A 452 2.76 -2.01 -7.03
CA ASP A 452 2.06 -3.29 -7.20
C ASP A 452 0.84 -3.18 -8.13
N LEU A 453 0.08 -2.07 -8.06
CA LEU A 453 -1.16 -1.91 -8.82
C LEU A 453 -0.95 -1.46 -10.26
N LEU A 454 0.04 -0.60 -10.52
CA LEU A 454 0.22 0.03 -11.84
C LEU A 454 0.29 -0.99 -12.99
N PRO A 455 0.99 -2.14 -12.89
CA PRO A 455 1.04 -3.13 -13.97
C PRO A 455 -0.34 -3.57 -14.48
N SER A 456 -1.33 -3.74 -13.58
CA SER A 456 -2.70 -4.12 -13.93
C SER A 456 -3.46 -3.07 -14.76
N MET A 457 -3.02 -1.80 -14.69
CA MET A 457 -3.63 -0.69 -15.41
C MET A 457 -3.01 -0.48 -16.80
N VAL A 458 -1.83 -1.04 -17.06
CA VAL A 458 -1.12 -0.92 -18.34
C VAL A 458 -1.72 -1.91 -19.32
N THR A 459 -2.54 -1.42 -20.25
CA THR A 459 -3.07 -2.21 -21.36
C THR A 459 -2.65 -1.57 -22.69
N THR A 460 -2.72 -2.33 -23.78
CA THR A 460 -2.44 -1.78 -25.13
C THR A 460 -3.36 -0.61 -25.49
N GLY A 461 -4.58 -0.57 -24.93
CA GLY A 461 -5.55 0.51 -25.15
C GLY A 461 -5.40 1.71 -24.22
N THR A 462 -4.72 1.58 -23.08
CA THR A 462 -4.57 2.65 -22.07
C THR A 462 -3.14 3.18 -21.94
N ALA A 463 -2.14 2.49 -22.49
CA ALA A 463 -0.73 2.76 -22.23
C ALA A 463 -0.29 4.19 -22.58
N VAL A 464 -0.77 4.74 -23.70
CA VAL A 464 -0.40 6.09 -24.15
C VAL A 464 -0.96 7.14 -23.19
N GLU A 465 -2.27 7.12 -22.96
CA GLU A 465 -2.93 8.03 -22.02
C GLU A 465 -2.37 7.89 -20.58
N LEU A 466 -2.04 6.67 -20.16
CA LEU A 466 -1.43 6.42 -18.86
C LEU A 466 -0.03 7.01 -18.76
N LEU A 467 0.81 6.91 -19.81
CA LEU A 467 2.12 7.56 -19.85
C LEU A 467 1.99 9.08 -19.69
N HIS A 468 1.08 9.72 -20.45
CA HIS A 468 0.82 11.16 -20.29
C HIS A 468 0.35 11.49 -18.87
N THR A 469 -0.57 10.71 -18.32
CA THR A 469 -1.13 10.95 -16.98
C THR A 469 -0.08 10.78 -15.88
N LEU A 470 0.84 9.82 -16.01
CA LEU A 470 1.97 9.67 -15.09
C LEU A 470 2.91 10.88 -15.15
N LEU A 471 3.20 11.39 -16.36
CA LEU A 471 4.03 12.60 -16.54
C LEU A 471 3.34 13.86 -16.01
N ASP A 472 2.01 13.88 -15.99
CA ASP A 472 1.19 15.01 -15.55
C ASP A 472 0.74 14.88 -14.08
N LEU A 473 1.22 13.87 -13.34
CA LEU A 473 0.94 13.70 -11.91
C LEU A 473 1.26 14.95 -11.05
N PRO A 474 2.34 15.72 -11.30
CA PRO A 474 2.57 16.99 -10.62
C PRO A 474 1.46 18.01 -10.89
N CYS A 475 0.94 18.06 -12.11
CA CYS A 475 -0.18 18.92 -12.50
C CYS A 475 -1.49 18.48 -11.82
N LEU A 476 -1.72 17.16 -11.71
CA LEU A 476 -2.84 16.61 -10.94
C LEU A 476 -2.74 17.00 -9.46
N SER A 477 -1.56 16.84 -8.86
CA SER A 477 -1.32 17.21 -7.46
C SER A 477 -1.61 18.70 -7.21
N ALA A 478 -1.11 19.57 -8.09
CA ALA A 478 -1.37 21.00 -8.02
C ALA A 478 -2.87 21.32 -8.14
N THR A 479 -3.55 20.67 -9.08
CA THR A 479 -4.98 20.86 -9.34
C THR A 479 -5.85 20.38 -8.17
N LEU A 480 -5.51 19.26 -7.52
CA LEU A 480 -6.20 18.81 -6.32
C LEU A 480 -6.04 19.79 -5.15
N VAL A 481 -4.84 20.38 -4.99
CA VAL A 481 -4.62 21.42 -3.97
C VAL A 481 -5.48 22.66 -4.25
N LEU A 482 -5.58 23.07 -5.53
CA LEU A 482 -6.45 24.18 -5.95
C LEU A 482 -7.93 23.85 -5.70
N GLN A 483 -8.37 22.65 -6.05
CA GLN A 483 -9.74 22.18 -5.80
C GLN A 483 -10.07 22.24 -4.30
N HIS A 484 -9.19 21.72 -3.44
CA HIS A 484 -9.38 21.71 -2.00
C HIS A 484 -9.35 23.13 -1.38
N ARG A 485 -8.46 24.01 -1.85
CA ARG A 485 -8.44 25.42 -1.41
C ARG A 485 -9.70 26.16 -1.85
N SER A 486 -10.19 25.88 -3.06
CA SER A 486 -11.38 26.54 -3.58
C SER A 486 -12.64 26.21 -2.78
N THR A 487 -12.73 25.01 -2.19
CA THR A 487 -13.83 24.63 -1.29
C THR A 487 -13.74 25.29 0.08
N CYS A 488 -12.52 25.55 0.58
CA CYS A 488 -12.30 26.14 1.90
C CYS A 488 -12.36 27.68 1.92
N LEU A 489 -12.02 28.35 0.81
CA LEU A 489 -11.94 29.81 0.70
C LEU A 489 -12.98 30.35 -0.30
N PRO A 490 -14.28 30.41 0.02
CA PRO A 490 -15.30 30.90 -0.91
C PRO A 490 -15.08 32.38 -1.27
N ILE A 491 -15.59 32.80 -2.44
CA ILE A 491 -15.34 34.10 -3.09
C ILE A 491 -15.67 35.34 -2.21
N SER A 492 -16.41 35.16 -1.11
CA SER A 492 -16.89 36.23 -0.25
C SER A 492 -15.87 36.83 0.74
N GLU A 493 -14.70 36.22 0.94
CA GLU A 493 -13.70 36.74 1.91
C GLU A 493 -12.47 37.35 1.23
N PRO A 494 -12.28 38.69 1.29
CA PRO A 494 -11.06 39.33 0.84
C PRO A 494 -10.04 39.31 1.97
N VAL A 495 -9.49 38.14 2.28
CA VAL A 495 -8.42 38.01 3.28
C VAL A 495 -7.22 37.31 2.66
N GLY A 496 -6.37 38.09 1.99
CA GLY A 496 -5.05 37.65 1.51
C GLY A 496 -4.75 37.99 0.05
N ARG A 497 -3.48 37.81 -0.36
CA ARG A 497 -3.07 37.81 -1.78
C ARG A 497 -3.77 36.64 -2.46
N SER A 498 -4.57 36.91 -3.49
CA SER A 498 -5.14 35.86 -4.34
C SER A 498 -4.01 35.14 -5.08
N PHE A 499 -4.03 33.80 -5.09
CA PHE A 499 -3.09 33.00 -5.87
C PHE A 499 -3.50 33.04 -7.34
N VAL A 500 -2.57 33.32 -8.25
CA VAL A 500 -2.87 33.42 -9.70
C VAL A 500 -3.41 32.08 -10.21
N SER A 501 -2.83 30.98 -9.73
CA SER A 501 -3.31 29.63 -10.06
C SER A 501 -4.72 29.33 -9.54
N LEU A 502 -5.14 29.93 -8.41
CA LEU A 502 -6.49 29.75 -7.87
C LEU A 502 -7.52 30.57 -8.65
N ASP A 503 -7.17 31.79 -9.06
CA ASP A 503 -8.01 32.60 -9.95
C ASP A 503 -8.17 31.93 -11.31
N ALA A 504 -7.09 31.36 -11.85
CA ALA A 504 -7.12 30.56 -13.07
C ALA A 504 -8.03 29.33 -12.95
N PHE A 505 -7.96 28.60 -11.84
CA PHE A 505 -8.81 27.45 -11.55
C PHE A 505 -10.31 27.80 -11.54
N ARG A 506 -10.65 28.99 -11.05
CA ARG A 506 -12.03 29.51 -11.02
C ARG A 506 -12.50 30.09 -12.34
N ASN A 507 -11.59 30.39 -13.25
CA ASN A 507 -11.91 31.05 -14.51
C ASN A 507 -12.57 30.07 -15.50
N PRO A 508 -13.80 30.37 -15.99
CA PRO A 508 -14.49 29.51 -16.95
C PRO A 508 -13.70 29.24 -18.24
N SER A 509 -12.85 30.18 -18.67
CA SER A 509 -12.03 30.05 -19.90
C SER A 509 -10.99 28.94 -19.83
N PHE A 510 -10.54 28.56 -18.62
CA PHE A 510 -9.54 27.52 -18.41
C PHE A 510 -10.12 26.23 -17.83
N ARG A 511 -11.43 26.21 -17.53
CA ARG A 511 -12.12 25.09 -16.87
C ARG A 511 -11.88 23.74 -17.56
N GLY A 512 -11.86 23.72 -18.90
CA GLY A 512 -11.61 22.49 -19.66
C GLY A 512 -10.26 21.82 -19.34
N LEU A 513 -9.21 22.60 -19.10
CA LEU A 513 -7.87 22.08 -18.78
C LEU A 513 -7.87 21.37 -17.43
N PHE A 514 -8.46 22.01 -16.41
CA PHE A 514 -8.55 21.43 -15.07
C PHE A 514 -9.50 20.23 -15.03
N LEU A 515 -10.61 20.25 -15.78
CA LEU A 515 -11.51 19.10 -15.88
C LEU A 515 -10.86 17.89 -16.55
N PHE A 516 -10.02 18.11 -17.57
CA PHE A 516 -9.26 17.00 -18.17
C PHE A 516 -8.31 16.35 -17.15
N VAL A 517 -7.59 17.16 -16.37
CA VAL A 517 -6.70 16.65 -15.32
C VAL A 517 -7.49 15.92 -14.23
N LEU A 518 -8.67 16.44 -13.85
CA LEU A 518 -9.53 15.87 -12.81
C LEU A 518 -10.47 14.75 -13.30
N ARG A 519 -10.37 14.32 -14.56
CA ARG A 519 -11.28 13.34 -15.15
C ARG A 519 -11.33 12.05 -14.36
N THR A 520 -12.49 11.40 -14.39
CA THR A 520 -12.75 10.18 -13.63
C THR A 520 -12.40 8.91 -14.39
N GLU A 521 -12.41 8.99 -15.73
CA GLU A 521 -12.21 7.85 -16.61
C GLU A 521 -11.29 8.23 -17.77
N ALA A 522 -10.55 7.24 -18.24
CA ALA A 522 -9.76 7.26 -19.46
C ALA A 522 -10.66 7.29 -20.71
N GLY A 523 -10.08 7.60 -21.87
CA GLY A 523 -10.78 7.65 -23.15
C GLY A 523 -11.30 9.04 -23.53
N SER A 524 -10.90 10.09 -22.81
CA SER A 524 -11.19 11.48 -23.18
C SER A 524 -10.17 12.09 -24.18
N GLY A 525 -9.20 11.30 -24.63
CA GLY A 525 -8.04 11.72 -25.43
C GLY A 525 -6.72 11.44 -24.70
N ASP A 526 -5.63 11.27 -25.46
CA ASP A 526 -4.33 10.84 -24.91
C ASP A 526 -3.65 11.94 -24.08
N THR A 527 -3.79 13.21 -24.47
CA THR A 527 -3.11 14.35 -23.84
C THR A 527 -3.95 15.64 -23.93
N ILE A 528 -3.51 16.68 -23.21
CA ILE A 528 -4.15 18.01 -23.18
C ILE A 528 -3.69 18.86 -24.38
N ASP A 529 -4.62 19.32 -25.22
CA ASP A 529 -4.32 20.16 -26.41
C ASP A 529 -3.55 21.45 -26.10
N ARG A 530 -3.72 22.02 -24.90
CA ARG A 530 -3.10 23.29 -24.46
C ARG A 530 -2.28 23.11 -23.19
N LEU A 531 -1.49 22.05 -23.13
CA LEU A 531 -0.73 21.70 -21.93
C LEU A 531 0.29 22.78 -21.52
N SER A 532 0.92 23.48 -22.46
CA SER A 532 1.80 24.63 -22.15
C SER A 532 1.06 25.73 -21.39
N THR A 533 -0.16 26.06 -21.82
CA THR A 533 -1.03 27.00 -21.09
C THR A 533 -1.32 26.48 -19.68
N LEU A 534 -1.63 25.19 -19.51
CA LEU A 534 -1.85 24.64 -18.17
C LEU A 534 -0.60 24.80 -17.28
N HIS A 535 0.59 24.52 -17.81
CA HIS A 535 1.84 24.71 -17.06
C HIS A 535 2.05 26.17 -16.65
N GLU A 536 1.79 27.14 -17.54
CA GLU A 536 1.85 28.57 -17.23
C GLU A 536 0.90 28.94 -16.07
N LEU A 537 -0.32 28.40 -16.07
CA LEU A 537 -1.29 28.63 -15.00
C LEU A 537 -0.87 27.97 -13.67
N LEU A 538 -0.04 26.93 -13.71
CA LEU A 538 0.42 26.17 -12.55
C LEU A 538 1.85 26.53 -12.09
N VAL A 539 2.51 27.53 -12.67
CA VAL A 539 3.89 27.91 -12.33
C VAL A 539 4.06 28.16 -10.83
N GLU A 540 3.12 28.86 -10.20
CA GLU A 540 3.16 29.15 -8.75
C GLU A 540 3.02 27.89 -7.89
N ALA A 541 2.38 26.84 -8.41
CA ALA A 541 2.17 25.58 -7.71
C ALA A 541 3.36 24.60 -7.82
N ALA A 542 4.30 24.84 -8.74
CA ALA A 542 5.43 23.94 -9.00
C ALA A 542 6.31 23.70 -7.75
N ASP A 543 6.45 24.73 -6.89
CA ASP A 543 7.26 24.68 -5.67
C ASP A 543 6.48 24.23 -4.42
N TRP A 544 5.19 23.91 -4.54
CA TRP A 544 4.41 23.46 -3.39
C TRP A 544 4.91 22.10 -2.90
N PRO A 545 5.06 21.88 -1.58
CA PRO A 545 5.67 20.66 -1.05
C PRO A 545 5.05 19.36 -1.58
N ARG A 546 3.72 19.34 -1.70
CA ARG A 546 2.97 18.19 -2.23
C ARG A 546 3.27 17.92 -3.71
N VAL A 547 3.38 18.98 -4.51
CA VAL A 547 3.67 18.88 -5.96
C VAL A 547 5.09 18.39 -6.16
N THR A 548 6.07 18.96 -5.45
CA THR A 548 7.47 18.53 -5.49
C THR A 548 7.64 17.09 -5.02
N GLN A 549 6.88 16.68 -3.99
CA GLN A 549 6.90 15.31 -3.48
C GLN A 549 6.29 14.32 -4.48
N CYS A 550 5.14 14.65 -5.07
CA CYS A 550 4.52 13.88 -6.14
C CYS A 550 5.49 13.70 -7.33
N ALA A 551 6.14 14.77 -7.78
CA ALA A 551 7.10 14.76 -8.88
C ALA A 551 8.28 13.80 -8.65
N ARG A 552 8.71 13.59 -7.40
CA ARG A 552 9.80 12.64 -7.07
C ARG A 552 9.40 11.18 -7.25
N THR A 553 8.11 10.86 -7.26
CA THR A 553 7.62 9.47 -7.36
C THR A 553 7.37 9.03 -8.80
N VAL A 554 7.14 9.98 -9.70
CA VAL A 554 6.91 9.70 -11.13
C VAL A 554 8.02 8.85 -11.77
N PRO A 555 9.33 9.11 -11.56
CA PRO A 555 10.38 8.28 -12.15
C PRO A 555 10.28 6.79 -11.78
N VAL A 556 9.92 6.48 -10.53
CA VAL A 556 9.73 5.10 -10.06
C VAL A 556 8.58 4.43 -10.81
N LEU A 557 7.45 5.12 -10.94
CA LEU A 557 6.27 4.61 -11.63
C LEU A 557 6.51 4.44 -13.13
N LEU A 558 7.28 5.34 -13.75
CA LEU A 558 7.66 5.20 -15.15
C LEU A 558 8.56 3.98 -15.37
N HIS A 559 9.44 3.63 -14.43
CA HIS A 559 10.18 2.36 -14.50
C HIS A 559 9.25 1.16 -14.47
N VAL A 560 8.25 1.14 -13.58
CA VAL A 560 7.24 0.08 -13.51
C VAL A 560 6.42 0.01 -14.81
N PHE A 561 5.98 1.17 -15.32
CA PHE A 561 5.23 1.29 -16.58
C PHE A 561 6.02 0.70 -17.76
N PHE A 562 7.26 1.14 -17.99
CA PHE A 562 8.06 0.66 -19.12
C PHE A 562 8.53 -0.79 -18.94
N ASN A 563 8.72 -1.27 -17.71
CA ASN A 563 8.97 -2.69 -17.46
C ASN A 563 7.77 -3.56 -17.87
N THR A 564 6.55 -3.05 -17.65
CA THR A 564 5.31 -3.73 -18.00
C THR A 564 5.04 -3.64 -19.51
N ILE A 565 5.23 -2.48 -20.13
CA ILE A 565 4.88 -2.27 -21.54
C ILE A 565 5.69 -3.18 -22.49
N VAL A 566 6.94 -3.47 -22.13
CA VAL A 566 7.82 -4.37 -22.90
C VAL A 566 7.27 -5.79 -23.01
N THR A 567 6.42 -6.24 -22.07
CA THR A 567 5.86 -7.59 -22.09
C THR A 567 4.57 -7.71 -22.89
N ILE A 568 3.87 -6.60 -23.15
CA ILE A 568 2.52 -6.62 -23.75
C ILE A 568 2.39 -5.81 -25.05
N ALA A 569 3.27 -4.85 -25.32
CA ALA A 569 3.12 -3.93 -26.44
C ALA A 569 3.59 -4.52 -27.76
N ASP A 570 2.88 -4.20 -28.83
CA ASP A 570 3.34 -4.44 -30.19
C ASP A 570 4.31 -3.36 -30.67
N GLU A 571 4.95 -3.59 -31.80
CA GLU A 571 5.96 -2.67 -32.33
C GLU A 571 5.38 -1.28 -32.66
N LYS A 572 4.09 -1.21 -33.05
CA LYS A 572 3.42 0.07 -33.34
C LYS A 572 3.24 0.90 -32.09
N LEU A 573 2.77 0.29 -31.00
CA LEU A 573 2.62 0.97 -29.71
C LEU A 573 3.98 1.41 -29.17
N LEU A 574 5.00 0.56 -29.21
CA LEU A 574 6.36 0.93 -28.81
C LEU A 574 6.91 2.10 -29.62
N ALA A 575 6.69 2.10 -30.93
CA ALA A 575 7.08 3.20 -31.81
C ALA A 575 6.37 4.50 -31.40
N HIS A 576 5.07 4.46 -31.09
CA HIS A 576 4.33 5.63 -30.63
C HIS A 576 4.81 6.14 -29.26
N LEU A 577 5.14 5.25 -28.32
CA LEU A 577 5.67 5.64 -27.02
C LEU A 577 7.03 6.35 -27.13
N ILE A 578 7.88 5.97 -28.09
CA ILE A 578 9.11 6.71 -28.38
C ILE A 578 8.80 8.15 -28.80
N LEU A 579 7.77 8.38 -29.64
CA LEU A 579 7.35 9.73 -30.01
C LEU A 579 6.95 10.54 -28.79
N VAL A 580 6.11 9.96 -27.93
CA VAL A 580 5.69 10.58 -26.68
C VAL A 580 6.90 10.92 -25.80
N MET A 581 7.90 10.03 -25.69
CA MET A 581 9.13 10.33 -24.92
C MET A 581 9.89 11.55 -25.47
N LEU A 582 10.03 11.67 -26.80
CA LEU A 582 10.72 12.79 -27.43
C LEU A 582 9.94 14.10 -27.27
N GLU A 583 8.64 14.09 -27.55
CA GLU A 583 7.77 15.27 -27.45
C GLU A 583 7.66 15.76 -26.00
N ARG A 584 7.34 14.85 -25.08
CA ARG A 584 7.14 15.18 -23.66
C ARG A 584 8.43 15.61 -22.99
N SER A 585 9.61 15.24 -23.50
CA SER A 585 10.91 15.70 -22.96
C SER A 585 11.05 17.23 -22.94
N SER A 586 10.32 17.95 -23.81
CA SER A 586 10.30 19.42 -23.89
C SER A 586 9.19 20.06 -23.07
N LEU A 587 8.17 19.29 -22.67
CA LEU A 587 6.88 19.82 -22.23
C LEU A 587 6.50 19.24 -20.86
N LEU A 588 7.34 19.43 -19.85
CA LEU A 588 7.05 19.01 -18.48
C LEU A 588 6.73 20.23 -17.60
N LEU A 589 6.05 20.03 -16.47
CA LEU A 589 5.92 21.07 -15.46
C LEU A 589 7.32 21.49 -15.00
N ASN A 590 7.58 22.80 -14.93
CA ASN A 590 8.92 23.35 -14.75
C ASN A 590 9.45 23.14 -13.32
N ILE A 591 9.93 21.93 -13.04
CA ILE A 591 10.59 21.52 -11.80
C ILE A 591 11.94 20.92 -12.20
N PRO A 592 13.08 21.62 -11.99
CA PRO A 592 14.36 21.21 -12.58
C PRO A 592 14.82 19.79 -12.25
N ALA A 593 14.66 19.37 -10.98
CA ALA A 593 15.01 18.01 -10.56
C ALA A 593 14.11 16.94 -11.19
N TYR A 594 12.82 17.25 -11.37
CA TYR A 594 11.86 16.37 -12.02
C TYR A 594 12.23 16.16 -13.49
N ILE A 595 12.46 17.25 -14.24
CA ILE A 595 12.83 17.21 -15.66
C ILE A 595 14.07 16.34 -15.86
N LYS A 596 15.11 16.55 -15.04
CA LYS A 596 16.36 15.79 -15.11
C LYS A 596 16.12 14.29 -14.91
N GLU A 597 15.36 13.89 -13.89
CA GLU A 597 15.05 12.47 -13.66
C GLU A 597 14.18 11.87 -14.77
N ILE A 598 13.23 12.61 -15.34
CA ILE A 598 12.44 12.13 -16.48
C ILE A 598 13.32 11.89 -17.71
N HIS A 599 14.25 12.79 -18.01
CA HIS A 599 15.22 12.57 -19.10
C HIS A 599 16.08 11.33 -18.86
N ARG A 600 16.47 11.07 -17.61
CA ARG A 600 17.20 9.85 -17.23
C ARG A 600 16.38 8.57 -17.41
N VAL A 601 15.11 8.58 -17.01
CA VAL A 601 14.20 7.44 -17.19
C VAL A 601 13.95 7.19 -18.67
N PHE A 602 13.66 8.24 -19.44
CA PHE A 602 13.43 8.13 -20.88
C PHE A 602 14.67 7.61 -21.61
N SER A 603 15.86 8.08 -21.26
CA SER A 603 17.08 7.64 -21.90
C SER A 603 17.36 6.15 -21.66
N CYS A 604 17.15 5.69 -20.41
CA CYS A 604 17.29 4.28 -20.03
C CYS A 604 16.32 3.37 -20.80
N HIS A 605 15.04 3.74 -20.88
CA HIS A 605 14.05 2.92 -21.57
C HIS A 605 14.13 3.02 -23.09
N LEU A 606 14.51 4.17 -23.66
CA LEU A 606 14.77 4.29 -25.10
C LEU A 606 15.83 3.27 -25.54
N LEU A 607 16.95 3.19 -24.81
CA LEU A 607 17.99 2.21 -25.07
C LEU A 607 17.46 0.77 -25.01
N ARG A 608 16.69 0.47 -23.96
CA ARG A 608 16.15 -0.88 -23.75
C ARG A 608 15.17 -1.25 -24.87
N LEU A 609 14.26 -0.35 -25.24
CA LEU A 609 13.28 -0.57 -26.30
C LEU A 609 13.97 -0.81 -27.65
N CYS A 610 14.91 0.06 -28.03
CA CYS A 610 15.65 -0.08 -29.29
C CYS A 610 16.58 -1.31 -29.30
N LYS A 611 17.07 -1.75 -28.14
CA LYS A 611 17.84 -3.00 -28.02
C LYS A 611 16.98 -4.24 -28.25
N LEU A 612 15.76 -4.24 -27.72
CA LEU A 612 14.81 -5.35 -27.89
C LEU A 612 14.20 -5.36 -29.30
N HIS A 613 13.96 -4.17 -29.86
CA HIS A 613 13.33 -3.98 -31.16
C HIS A 613 14.12 -2.93 -32.00
N PRO A 614 15.25 -3.32 -32.63
CA PRO A 614 16.08 -2.38 -33.41
C PRO A 614 15.36 -1.70 -34.58
N SER A 615 14.33 -2.35 -35.14
CA SER A 615 13.49 -1.82 -36.21
C SER A 615 12.75 -0.53 -35.82
N LEU A 616 12.55 -0.28 -34.52
CA LEU A 616 11.97 0.97 -34.01
C LEU A 616 12.77 2.21 -34.43
N VAL A 617 14.10 2.07 -34.57
CA VAL A 617 14.99 3.18 -34.96
C VAL A 617 14.77 3.58 -36.42
N VAL A 618 14.47 2.61 -37.29
CA VAL A 618 14.10 2.88 -38.68
C VAL A 618 12.67 3.40 -38.78
N ASN A 619 11.74 2.84 -37.99
CA ASN A 619 10.35 3.31 -37.96
C ASN A 619 10.25 4.78 -37.54
N GLN A 620 11.02 5.19 -36.53
CA GLN A 620 11.02 6.56 -35.97
C GLN A 620 12.21 7.39 -36.39
N SER A 621 12.83 7.07 -37.53
CA SER A 621 14.08 7.72 -37.93
C SER A 621 13.91 9.21 -38.19
N HIS A 622 12.75 9.65 -38.68
CA HIS A 622 12.45 11.08 -38.91
C HIS A 622 12.49 11.86 -37.58
N GLU A 623 11.72 11.42 -36.59
CA GLU A 623 11.58 12.12 -35.31
C GLU A 623 12.84 12.03 -34.45
N LEU A 624 13.54 10.88 -34.48
CA LEU A 624 14.84 10.74 -33.83
C LEU A 624 15.89 11.66 -34.45
N LEU A 625 15.84 11.84 -35.78
CA LEU A 625 16.76 12.71 -36.50
C LEU A 625 16.45 14.20 -36.26
N GLU A 626 15.17 14.59 -36.27
CA GLU A 626 14.75 15.96 -35.92
C GLU A 626 15.21 16.32 -34.50
N PHE A 627 15.01 15.40 -33.54
CA PHE A 627 15.47 15.58 -32.18
C PHE A 627 17.00 15.68 -32.08
N ALA A 628 17.73 14.80 -32.75
CA ALA A 628 19.19 14.76 -32.72
C ALA A 628 19.85 15.92 -33.50
N GLY A 629 19.17 16.46 -34.50
CA GLY A 629 19.62 17.59 -35.31
C GLY A 629 19.46 18.96 -34.63
N SER A 630 18.73 19.04 -33.52
CA SER A 630 18.55 20.29 -32.78
C SER A 630 19.66 20.51 -31.75
N THR A 631 20.48 21.54 -31.94
CA THR A 631 21.58 21.89 -31.01
C THR A 631 21.09 22.32 -29.62
N ALA A 632 19.86 22.83 -29.51
CA ALA A 632 19.24 23.15 -28.23
C ALA A 632 19.11 21.91 -27.31
N ASN A 633 18.88 20.72 -27.87
CA ASN A 633 18.73 19.48 -27.10
C ASN A 633 20.07 19.00 -26.50
N VAL A 634 21.22 19.40 -27.07
CA VAL A 634 22.55 19.10 -26.52
C VAL A 634 22.69 19.64 -25.10
N TYR A 635 22.22 20.87 -24.88
CA TYR A 635 22.36 21.56 -23.60
C TYR A 635 21.18 21.33 -22.65
N SER A 636 19.96 21.29 -23.19
CA SER A 636 18.74 21.21 -22.38
C SER A 636 18.34 19.77 -22.00
N LYS A 637 18.82 18.76 -22.73
CA LYS A 637 18.39 17.36 -22.60
C LYS A 637 19.56 16.39 -22.76
N GLU A 638 20.73 16.78 -22.24
CA GLU A 638 22.02 16.10 -22.44
C GLU A 638 21.95 14.57 -22.40
N GLU A 639 21.32 14.01 -21.35
CA GLU A 639 21.28 12.57 -21.13
C GLU A 639 20.40 11.84 -22.17
N LEU A 640 19.22 12.38 -22.50
CA LEU A 640 18.36 11.81 -23.53
C LEU A 640 18.98 11.98 -24.91
N TYR A 641 19.55 13.15 -25.21
CA TYR A 641 20.25 13.46 -26.45
C TYR A 641 21.39 12.49 -26.73
N THR A 642 22.25 12.26 -25.74
CA THR A 642 23.36 11.31 -25.84
C THR A 642 22.88 9.93 -26.27
N HIS A 643 21.78 9.45 -25.68
CA HIS A 643 21.25 8.13 -25.97
C HIS A 643 20.51 8.06 -27.32
N VAL A 644 19.82 9.12 -27.76
CA VAL A 644 19.24 9.19 -29.11
C VAL A 644 20.35 9.10 -30.16
N VAL A 645 21.42 9.88 -30.03
CA VAL A 645 22.58 9.83 -30.94
C VAL A 645 23.23 8.45 -30.92
N TRP A 646 23.39 7.85 -29.74
CA TRP A 646 23.92 6.51 -29.61
C TRP A 646 23.07 5.46 -30.33
N VAL A 647 21.74 5.51 -30.17
CA VAL A 647 20.77 4.59 -30.80
C VAL A 647 20.81 4.71 -32.32
N LEU A 648 20.86 5.94 -32.86
CA LEU A 648 21.00 6.18 -34.29
C LEU A 648 22.32 5.59 -34.82
N GLY A 649 23.43 5.89 -34.15
CA GLY A 649 24.75 5.36 -34.48
C GLY A 649 24.84 3.84 -34.37
N GLU A 650 24.12 3.22 -33.43
CA GLU A 650 24.14 1.78 -33.21
C GLU A 650 23.29 1.03 -34.22
N TYR A 651 22.02 1.39 -34.38
CA TYR A 651 21.01 0.55 -35.03
C TYR A 651 20.63 0.96 -36.46
N LEU A 652 21.05 2.13 -36.96
CA LEU A 652 20.89 2.45 -38.40
C LEU A 652 21.88 1.62 -39.24
N SER A 653 21.52 0.35 -39.45
CA SER A 653 22.26 -0.63 -40.22
C SER A 653 21.31 -1.60 -40.91
N VAL A 654 21.68 -2.01 -42.13
CA VAL A 654 21.00 -3.09 -42.87
C VAL A 654 21.00 -4.40 -42.08
N SER A 655 21.98 -4.60 -41.19
CA SER A 655 22.07 -5.78 -40.33
C SER A 655 21.02 -5.80 -39.21
N CYS A 656 20.51 -4.62 -38.82
CA CYS A 656 19.48 -4.47 -37.80
C CYS A 656 18.08 -4.44 -38.40
N ASP A 657 17.91 -3.76 -39.54
CA ASP A 657 16.66 -3.72 -40.30
C ASP A 657 16.95 -3.59 -41.80
N SER A 658 16.39 -4.50 -42.59
CA SER A 658 16.53 -4.53 -44.05
C SER A 658 16.05 -3.28 -44.78
N ARG A 659 15.16 -2.48 -44.16
CA ARG A 659 14.65 -1.22 -44.70
C ARG A 659 15.61 -0.06 -44.54
N CYS A 660 16.69 -0.21 -43.77
CA CYS A 660 17.70 0.83 -43.59
C CYS A 660 18.41 1.11 -44.92
N SER A 661 18.18 2.29 -45.50
CA SER A 661 18.77 2.69 -46.77
C SER A 661 20.06 3.49 -46.59
N VAL A 662 20.90 3.50 -47.62
CA VAL A 662 22.10 4.37 -47.68
C VAL A 662 21.69 5.85 -47.58
N SER A 663 20.57 6.24 -48.18
CA SER A 663 20.06 7.62 -48.07
C SER A 663 19.76 8.01 -46.61
N LEU A 664 19.16 7.11 -45.83
CA LEU A 664 18.86 7.37 -44.42
C LEU A 664 20.14 7.49 -43.59
N ILE A 665 21.13 6.62 -43.82
CA ILE A 665 22.44 6.69 -43.17
C ILE A 665 23.12 8.04 -43.47
N THR A 666 23.10 8.47 -44.74
CA THR A 666 23.67 9.75 -45.16
C THR A 666 22.95 10.93 -44.52
N SER A 667 21.61 10.97 -44.54
CA SER A 667 20.85 12.04 -43.90
C SER A 667 21.10 12.11 -42.39
N CYS A 668 21.20 10.97 -41.72
CA CYS A 668 21.55 10.91 -40.30
C CYS A 668 22.96 11.45 -40.04
N PHE A 669 23.94 11.01 -40.84
CA PHE A 669 25.31 11.50 -40.75
C PHE A 669 25.39 13.01 -40.92
N GLU A 670 24.69 13.57 -41.90
CA GLU A 670 24.72 15.00 -42.21
C GLU A 670 24.16 15.86 -41.07
N ALA A 671 23.05 15.45 -40.45
CA ALA A 671 22.50 16.17 -39.31
C ALA A 671 23.44 16.11 -38.10
N LEU A 672 23.98 14.93 -37.77
CA LEU A 672 24.89 14.77 -36.64
C LEU A 672 26.23 15.50 -36.87
N GLU A 673 26.71 15.53 -38.11
CA GLU A 673 27.92 16.27 -38.49
C GLU A 673 27.69 17.77 -38.35
N ALA A 674 26.53 18.28 -38.78
CA ALA A 674 26.18 19.69 -38.63
C ALA A 674 26.13 20.10 -37.15
N VAL A 675 25.48 19.30 -36.29
CA VAL A 675 25.42 19.57 -34.84
C VAL A 675 26.82 19.52 -34.22
N LEU A 676 27.60 18.48 -34.50
CA LEU A 676 28.95 18.35 -33.96
C LEU A 676 29.84 19.52 -34.39
N PHE A 677 29.74 19.96 -35.64
CA PHE A 677 30.44 21.13 -36.13
C PHE A 677 29.99 22.40 -35.40
N GLU A 678 28.69 22.65 -35.25
CA GLU A 678 28.15 23.84 -34.58
C GLU A 678 28.65 23.95 -33.13
N ILE A 679 28.57 22.87 -32.36
CA ILE A 679 28.97 22.88 -30.93
C ILE A 679 30.48 22.91 -30.72
N THR A 680 31.29 22.53 -31.73
CA THR A 680 32.76 22.57 -31.66
C THR A 680 33.40 23.75 -32.40
N SER A 681 32.62 24.53 -33.14
CA SER A 681 33.08 25.72 -33.87
C SER A 681 32.62 27.04 -33.24
N SER A 682 31.58 27.02 -32.39
CA SER A 682 31.03 28.19 -31.72
C SER A 682 31.21 28.12 -30.20
N ALA A 683 31.17 29.28 -29.54
CA ALA A 683 31.10 29.33 -28.09
C ALA A 683 29.69 28.94 -27.61
N PRO A 684 29.54 28.33 -26.41
CA PRO A 684 28.23 27.97 -25.88
C PRO A 684 27.27 29.18 -25.83
N PRO A 685 25.96 28.97 -26.05
CA PRO A 685 24.96 30.02 -25.89
C PRO A 685 25.07 30.73 -24.54
N THR A 686 24.80 32.04 -24.50
CA THR A 686 24.92 32.86 -23.29
C THR A 686 24.10 32.27 -22.13
N GLY A 687 24.78 31.93 -21.03
CA GLY A 687 24.14 31.34 -19.84
C GLY A 687 24.08 29.81 -19.81
N THR A 688 24.61 29.12 -20.82
CA THR A 688 24.73 27.64 -20.86
C THR A 688 26.16 27.18 -20.58
N VAL A 689 26.30 26.01 -19.98
CA VAL A 689 27.60 25.36 -19.75
C VAL A 689 28.08 24.72 -21.06
N CYS A 690 29.39 24.48 -21.19
CA CYS A 690 29.95 23.72 -22.30
C CYS A 690 29.24 22.36 -22.48
N PRO A 691 29.11 21.84 -23.72
CA PRO A 691 28.58 20.51 -23.95
C PRO A 691 29.36 19.48 -23.14
N ALA A 692 28.65 18.50 -22.56
CA ALA A 692 29.33 17.45 -21.82
C ALA A 692 30.25 16.64 -22.75
N PRO A 693 31.47 16.28 -22.30
CA PRO A 693 32.45 15.52 -23.08
C PRO A 693 31.88 14.22 -23.64
N LYS A 694 31.00 13.56 -22.88
CA LYS A 694 30.30 12.34 -23.26
C LYS A 694 29.44 12.54 -24.52
N VAL A 695 28.80 13.69 -24.69
CA VAL A 695 27.98 14.01 -25.87
C VAL A 695 28.86 14.06 -27.11
N ILE A 696 29.98 14.79 -27.04
CA ILE A 696 30.95 14.94 -28.15
C ILE A 696 31.52 13.58 -28.54
N ASN A 697 31.95 12.78 -27.56
CA ASN A 697 32.44 11.42 -27.79
C ASN A 697 31.40 10.51 -28.44
N THR A 698 30.13 10.65 -28.05
CA THR A 698 29.02 9.86 -28.61
C THR A 698 28.71 10.27 -30.04
N LEU A 699 28.70 11.58 -30.35
CA LEU A 699 28.57 12.11 -31.70
C LEU A 699 29.69 11.61 -32.62
N MET A 700 30.96 11.74 -32.20
CA MET A 700 32.10 11.24 -32.98
C MET A 700 32.01 9.73 -33.23
N SER A 701 31.62 8.96 -32.20
CA SER A 701 31.47 7.52 -32.32
C SER A 701 30.31 7.13 -33.24
N ALA A 702 29.18 7.85 -33.18
CA ALA A 702 28.04 7.64 -34.07
C ALA A 702 28.40 7.95 -35.53
N LEU A 703 29.07 9.08 -35.80
CA LEU A 703 29.54 9.44 -37.13
C LEU A 703 30.52 8.40 -37.69
N ALA A 704 31.47 7.92 -36.89
CA ALA A 704 32.41 6.87 -37.30
C ALA A 704 31.69 5.54 -37.62
N LYS A 705 30.66 5.16 -36.85
CA LYS A 705 29.82 3.98 -37.12
C LYS A 705 29.00 4.12 -38.39
N LEU A 706 28.40 5.28 -38.65
CA LEU A 706 27.65 5.54 -39.88
C LEU A 706 28.59 5.54 -41.10
N ALA A 707 29.77 6.15 -40.99
CA ALA A 707 30.77 6.16 -42.05
C ALA A 707 31.37 4.78 -42.36
N SER A 708 31.52 3.90 -41.35
CA SER A 708 31.96 2.52 -41.61
C SER A 708 30.90 1.68 -42.33
N ARG A 709 29.63 2.11 -42.35
CA ARG A 709 28.51 1.48 -43.09
C ARG A 709 28.30 2.08 -44.48
N SER A 710 28.71 3.33 -44.69
CA SER A 710 28.65 4.03 -45.98
C SER A 710 30.01 4.70 -46.25
N HIS A 711 30.86 4.01 -47.00
CA HIS A 711 32.27 4.37 -47.18
C HIS A 711 32.49 5.75 -47.81
N ASP A 712 31.50 6.27 -48.56
CA ASP A 712 31.55 7.61 -49.16
C ASP A 712 31.62 8.73 -48.10
N LEU A 713 31.23 8.44 -46.85
CA LEU A 713 31.25 9.39 -45.73
C LEU A 713 32.60 9.40 -44.97
N ILE A 714 33.46 8.39 -45.17
CA ILE A 714 34.75 8.25 -44.46
C ILE A 714 35.65 9.49 -44.62
N PRO A 715 35.80 10.09 -45.82
CA PRO A 715 36.64 11.28 -45.98
C PRO A 715 36.16 12.47 -45.15
N ARG A 716 34.84 12.66 -45.02
CA ARG A 716 34.22 13.78 -44.27
C ARG A 716 34.54 13.68 -42.77
N VAL A 717 34.22 12.55 -42.16
CA VAL A 717 34.51 12.33 -40.72
C VAL A 717 36.01 12.32 -40.44
N SER A 718 36.82 11.75 -41.34
CA SER A 718 38.28 11.71 -41.17
C SER A 718 38.89 13.12 -41.17
N LEU A 719 38.36 14.03 -41.99
CA LEU A 719 38.79 15.41 -42.02
C LEU A 719 38.47 16.11 -40.70
N PHE A 720 37.27 15.92 -40.15
CA PHE A 720 36.90 16.46 -38.84
C PHE A 720 37.80 15.93 -37.72
N LEU A 721 37.94 14.60 -37.61
CA LEU A 721 38.77 13.97 -36.58
C LEU A 721 40.24 14.37 -36.67
N SER A 722 40.77 14.58 -37.89
CA SER A 722 42.14 15.07 -38.07
C SER A 722 42.33 16.52 -37.60
N LYS A 723 41.29 17.37 -37.70
CA LYS A 723 41.33 18.76 -37.21
C LYS A 723 41.34 18.84 -35.68
N LEU A 724 40.66 17.92 -34.97
CA LEU A 724 40.70 17.86 -33.50
C LEU A 724 42.14 17.76 -32.96
N ARG A 725 43.04 17.07 -33.68
CA ARG A 725 44.46 16.99 -33.33
C ARG A 725 45.19 18.34 -33.31
N THR A 726 44.73 19.30 -34.12
CA THR A 726 45.31 20.65 -34.15
C THR A 726 44.79 21.53 -33.00
N VAL A 727 43.67 21.15 -32.39
CA VAL A 727 43.03 21.89 -31.30
C VAL A 727 43.87 21.82 -30.02
N THR A 728 44.41 20.65 -29.66
CA THR A 728 45.31 20.49 -28.50
C THR A 728 46.62 21.25 -28.61
N ARG A 729 47.06 21.57 -29.83
CA ARG A 729 48.27 22.40 -30.08
C ARG A 729 48.03 23.89 -29.87
N SER A 730 46.78 24.33 -29.81
CA SER A 730 46.36 25.73 -29.82
C SER A 730 46.01 26.29 -28.44
N GLY A 731 45.91 25.44 -27.41
CA GLY A 731 45.52 25.82 -26.04
C GLY A 731 44.04 25.56 -25.74
N SER A 732 43.51 26.25 -24.72
CA SER A 732 42.11 26.17 -24.25
C SER A 732 41.10 26.48 -25.36
N VAL A 733 39.97 25.76 -25.37
CA VAL A 733 38.96 25.81 -26.43
C VAL A 733 37.63 26.26 -25.86
N ALA A 734 36.90 27.11 -26.58
CA ALA A 734 35.66 27.72 -26.07
C ALA A 734 34.55 26.71 -25.71
N TRP A 735 34.59 25.50 -26.25
CA TRP A 735 33.58 24.45 -26.03
C TRP A 735 34.01 23.35 -25.05
N CYS A 736 35.23 23.42 -24.49
CA CYS A 736 35.71 22.47 -23.49
C CYS A 736 36.50 23.22 -22.42
N SER A 737 35.93 23.32 -21.22
CA SER A 737 36.56 24.03 -20.10
C SER A 737 37.64 23.22 -19.39
N ASP A 738 37.52 21.89 -19.37
CA ASP A 738 38.47 21.00 -18.70
C ASP A 738 39.50 20.44 -19.70
N GLU A 739 40.78 20.48 -19.34
CA GLU A 739 41.87 19.98 -20.15
C GLU A 739 41.90 18.44 -20.20
N GLU A 740 41.54 17.76 -19.11
CA GLU A 740 41.52 16.29 -19.08
C GLU A 740 40.45 15.73 -20.03
N ASP A 741 39.26 16.33 -20.00
CA ASP A 741 38.17 16.01 -20.91
C ASP A 741 38.55 16.28 -22.37
N LEU A 742 39.23 17.39 -22.64
CA LEU A 742 39.70 17.72 -23.99
C LEU A 742 40.69 16.67 -24.50
N ILE A 743 41.63 16.23 -23.64
CA ILE A 743 42.59 15.16 -23.97
C ILE A 743 41.85 13.85 -24.26
N ALA A 744 40.85 13.49 -23.46
CA ALA A 744 40.05 12.28 -23.67
C ALA A 744 39.30 12.32 -25.01
N ILE A 745 38.67 13.45 -25.35
CA ILE A 745 37.97 13.66 -26.62
C ILE A 745 38.94 13.52 -27.80
N VAL A 746 40.11 14.17 -27.73
CA VAL A 746 41.10 14.15 -28.83
C VAL A 746 41.69 12.75 -28.99
N THR A 747 42.02 12.09 -27.88
CA THR A 747 42.50 10.69 -27.89
C THR A 747 41.48 9.79 -28.56
N ARG A 748 40.20 9.90 -28.18
CA ARG A 748 39.12 9.15 -28.82
C ARG A 748 38.98 9.45 -30.31
N GLY A 749 39.13 10.71 -30.69
CA GLY A 749 39.11 11.12 -32.09
C GLY A 749 40.25 10.51 -32.91
N GLU A 750 41.47 10.45 -32.35
CA GLU A 750 42.63 9.81 -32.99
C GLU A 750 42.46 8.29 -33.15
N GLU A 751 41.87 7.61 -32.17
CA GLU A 751 41.52 6.18 -32.26
C GLU A 751 40.54 5.92 -33.41
N LEU A 752 39.44 6.68 -33.46
CA LEU A 752 38.41 6.55 -34.49
C LEU A 752 38.98 6.86 -35.88
N TRP A 753 39.80 7.91 -36.00
CA TRP A 753 40.47 8.26 -37.26
C TRP A 753 41.40 7.15 -37.72
N SER A 754 42.15 6.54 -36.79
CA SER A 754 43.06 5.45 -37.10
C SER A 754 42.32 4.19 -37.54
N LEU A 755 41.19 3.87 -36.90
CA LEU A 755 40.34 2.74 -37.29
C LEU A 755 39.76 2.92 -38.70
N LEU A 756 39.26 4.11 -39.03
CA LEU A 756 38.61 4.39 -40.31
C LEU A 756 39.55 4.31 -41.53
N LYS A 757 40.87 4.29 -41.34
CA LYS A 757 41.85 4.00 -42.41
C LYS A 757 41.73 2.59 -42.96
N ALA A 758 41.14 1.66 -42.21
CA ALA A 758 40.86 0.30 -42.60
C ALA A 758 39.35 0.02 -42.52
N PRO A 759 38.55 0.39 -43.54
CA PRO A 759 37.08 0.39 -43.46
C PRO A 759 36.46 -0.96 -43.06
N GLY A 760 36.97 -2.07 -43.60
CA GLY A 760 36.49 -3.41 -43.24
C GLY A 760 36.77 -3.78 -41.77
N VAL A 761 37.90 -3.35 -41.21
CA VAL A 761 38.22 -3.53 -39.79
C VAL A 761 37.34 -2.60 -38.95
N ALA A 762 37.20 -1.34 -39.35
CA ALA A 762 36.35 -0.36 -38.68
C ALA A 762 34.90 -0.85 -38.57
N GLN A 763 34.33 -1.42 -39.64
CA GLN A 763 32.99 -1.99 -39.62
C GLN A 763 32.89 -3.15 -38.61
N SER A 764 33.86 -4.06 -38.58
CA SER A 764 33.88 -5.19 -37.63
C SER A 764 34.08 -4.79 -36.16
N VAL A 765 34.83 -3.71 -35.90
CA VAL A 765 35.16 -3.23 -34.54
C VAL A 765 34.07 -2.31 -34.01
N LEU A 766 33.57 -1.39 -34.84
CA LEU A 766 32.57 -0.40 -34.45
C LEU A 766 31.14 -0.94 -34.54
N THR A 767 30.91 -1.99 -35.33
CA THR A 767 29.60 -2.65 -35.49
C THR A 767 29.79 -4.18 -35.53
N PRO A 768 30.24 -4.79 -34.42
CA PRO A 768 30.52 -6.22 -34.38
C PRO A 768 29.23 -7.02 -34.67
N PRO A 769 29.28 -8.04 -35.55
CA PRO A 769 28.13 -8.90 -35.78
C PRO A 769 27.66 -9.58 -34.47
N PRO A 770 26.35 -9.80 -34.29
CA PRO A 770 25.81 -10.34 -33.02
C PRO A 770 26.38 -11.72 -32.65
N HIS A 771 26.83 -12.51 -33.63
CA HIS A 771 27.46 -13.82 -33.40
C HIS A 771 28.93 -13.75 -32.93
N VAL A 772 29.62 -12.63 -33.11
CA VAL A 772 31.00 -12.42 -32.60
C VAL A 772 31.00 -12.26 -31.07
N ILE A 773 29.86 -11.87 -30.50
CA ILE A 773 29.61 -11.77 -29.05
C ILE A 773 29.20 -13.13 -28.47
N ALA A 774 28.80 -14.10 -29.32
CA ALA A 774 28.48 -15.45 -28.87
C ALA A 774 29.78 -16.23 -28.57
N PRO A 775 29.83 -17.02 -27.46
CA PRO A 775 31.04 -17.75 -27.06
C PRO A 775 31.52 -18.80 -28.07
N GLN A 776 30.72 -19.10 -29.10
CA GLN A 776 30.96 -20.16 -30.08
C GLN A 776 32.07 -19.82 -31.11
N TRP A 777 32.40 -18.54 -31.30
CA TRP A 777 33.45 -18.09 -32.22
C TRP A 777 34.83 -17.93 -31.56
N HIS A 778 34.91 -18.11 -30.25
CA HIS A 778 36.17 -18.07 -29.50
C HIS A 778 36.59 -19.51 -29.22
N ARG A 779 37.54 -20.04 -29.99
CA ARG A 779 38.07 -21.42 -29.81
C ARG A 779 38.72 -21.66 -28.45
N ASP A 780 38.96 -20.60 -27.68
CA ASP A 780 39.51 -20.65 -26.34
C ASP A 780 38.97 -19.48 -25.50
N THR A 781 38.23 -19.78 -24.44
CA THR A 781 37.67 -18.81 -23.49
C THR A 781 38.73 -17.91 -22.84
N ASN A 782 40.00 -18.31 -22.87
CA ASN A 782 41.11 -17.57 -22.26
C ASN A 782 41.75 -16.51 -23.18
N VAL A 783 41.43 -16.48 -24.48
CA VAL A 783 42.13 -15.64 -25.49
C VAL A 783 41.20 -14.62 -26.16
N ALA A 784 39.92 -14.60 -25.80
CA ALA A 784 38.96 -13.65 -26.35
C ALA A 784 39.26 -12.22 -25.83
N LEU A 785 39.91 -11.40 -26.66
CA LEU A 785 40.23 -10.00 -26.38
C LEU A 785 39.03 -9.20 -25.84
N PRO A 786 37.78 -9.38 -26.32
CA PRO A 786 36.62 -8.69 -25.74
C PRO A 786 36.31 -9.13 -24.30
N LEU A 787 36.52 -10.40 -23.93
CA LEU A 787 36.30 -10.90 -22.57
C LEU A 787 37.45 -10.51 -21.63
N GLN A 788 38.69 -10.52 -22.12
CA GLN A 788 39.85 -10.02 -21.37
C GLN A 788 39.72 -8.51 -21.11
N LEU A 789 39.31 -7.72 -22.11
CA LEU A 789 39.03 -6.30 -21.92
C LEU A 789 37.87 -6.08 -20.95
N ARG A 790 36.81 -6.90 -21.00
CA ARG A 790 35.68 -6.82 -20.05
C ARG A 790 36.11 -7.12 -18.60
N ALA A 791 36.92 -8.16 -18.42
CA ALA A 791 37.50 -8.54 -17.13
C ALA A 791 38.48 -7.47 -16.60
N LEU A 792 39.31 -6.90 -17.48
CA LEU A 792 40.19 -5.79 -17.16
C LEU A 792 39.40 -4.51 -16.80
N THR A 793 38.34 -4.18 -17.53
CA THR A 793 37.47 -3.04 -17.17
C THR A 793 36.74 -3.24 -15.84
N SER A 794 36.37 -4.48 -15.47
CA SER A 794 35.80 -4.77 -14.14
C SER A 794 36.84 -4.71 -13.02
N LEU A 795 38.14 -4.80 -13.35
CA LEU A 795 39.24 -4.68 -12.40
C LEU A 795 39.76 -3.23 -12.28
N THR A 796 39.49 -2.35 -13.26
CA THR A 796 39.90 -0.95 -13.24
C THR A 796 38.81 0.02 -12.76
N HIS A 797 37.57 -0.43 -12.62
CA HIS A 797 36.54 0.31 -11.88
C HIS A 797 36.46 -0.21 -10.44
N SER A 798 37.17 0.44 -9.53
CA SER A 798 36.81 0.43 -8.12
C SER A 798 35.55 1.28 -7.92
N GLN A 799 34.56 0.69 -7.25
CA GLN A 799 33.28 1.23 -6.73
C GLN A 799 32.95 2.70 -6.97
#